data_AF-A0AA39XBH1-F1
#
_entry.id   AF-A0AA39XBH1-F1
#
_cell.length_a   1.000
_cell.length_b   1.000
_cell.length_c   1.000
_cell.angle_alpha   90.00
_cell.angle_beta   90.00
_cell.angle_gamma   90.00
#
_symmetry.space_group_name_H-M   'P 1'
#
loop_
_entity.id
_entity.type
_entity.pdbx_description
1 polymer ?
#
loop_
_entity_poly.entity_id
_entity_poly.type
_entity_poly.pdbx_seq_one_letter_code
_entity_poly.pdbx_strand_id
1 'polypeptide(L)'
;MDDEIARLRQALAETEQRSRENEKRLRENAERSRENEKRLRENAERLQEKTEQITRPQTLMPYLEACHSLSLAIQVVTRRSMTTQGNPTNPVGRLYPRRIIPWDDFPARQEEIWEQLSEPSFTSQHQFPSQTQMDYVRSLIGSISSEDGLRYFERDTVENAVQKLIGVVNDNILLRDRFGLRGTVTFESHTNLGNTENNLTESLSLSEGGTSDGTPARTGLTYKAQSKIKGKGKGNRADNFCIYETSDGVIVPKIAIEYKAPHKLTQDEISTGLVSEVQPDRDVINKDGKDFAFTSRALAAAVVTQLFSYMIGKGIQYGYVSTGEAFVFLYIPDDASTVYYYVSVPNLDVRDDDETRLHRTAVAQVFAFILQSLRAEPPSQVWHDAAATLDTWAVEYDDILSRIPETVRKGKQPRASPYKAQHWRGFKRSPIRTRSSCRPLDINSGFGDDSDDSDDEDAPPSPTAGRSTRFGKEAASSSSVSSGRRGQGGRGGRQQRGAEQTRGGRQQRGAERTRIQDRPYCTHHCLLGLAYGGPIDESCPNAESHGSRHINLAKFKPLVRTQLAKDRGPDADSVSLYLSGSIGALLKIRLSAFGYTFVAKAVEAPCLKRLQHEEKMYDHLRSIQGEHVPVCLGLINLVLPYYYDGGVFRHLLLLSWGGRPLPYCTNQIDKTRVIAAVSAAFTSLHRLQVLHGDAEARNITYDKGPMIVDLERAKVCAREPLGSIPPDSQVRKRNRDTLQKHGDDPFRKELRSVVESGVTIGVVICKIIGAAYRL
;
A
#
# COMPACT_ATOMS: atom_id res chain seq x y z
N MET A 1 -48.67 -66.07 -75.35
CA MET A 1 -48.79 -64.61 -75.46
C MET A 1 -49.22 -64.02 -74.11
N ASP A 2 -50.40 -64.38 -73.61
CA ASP A 2 -50.96 -63.81 -72.36
C ASP A 2 -50.11 -64.05 -71.11
N ASP A 3 -49.56 -65.25 -70.97
CA ASP A 3 -48.66 -65.63 -69.85
C ASP A 3 -47.34 -64.83 -69.86
N GLU A 4 -46.91 -64.36 -71.02
CA GLU A 4 -45.70 -63.54 -71.19
C GLU A 4 -45.99 -62.06 -70.92
N ILE A 5 -47.17 -61.58 -71.34
CA ILE A 5 -47.72 -60.27 -70.98
C ILE A 5 -47.93 -60.17 -69.46
N ALA A 6 -48.36 -61.26 -68.79
CA ALA A 6 -48.50 -61.32 -67.34
C ALA A 6 -47.14 -61.12 -66.63
N ARG A 7 -46.11 -61.87 -67.03
CA ARG A 7 -44.74 -61.73 -66.48
C ARG A 7 -44.16 -60.33 -66.72
N LEU A 8 -44.36 -59.75 -67.90
CA LEU A 8 -43.91 -58.39 -68.22
C LEU A 8 -44.61 -57.33 -67.37
N ARG A 9 -45.92 -57.48 -67.11
CA ARG A 9 -46.67 -56.60 -66.19
C ARG A 9 -46.18 -56.72 -64.75
N GLN A 10 -45.87 -57.93 -64.28
CA GLN A 10 -45.30 -58.14 -62.95
C GLN A 10 -43.91 -57.49 -62.83
N ALA A 11 -43.02 -57.68 -63.81
CA ALA A 11 -41.70 -57.06 -63.82
C ALA A 11 -41.76 -55.52 -63.85
N LEU A 12 -42.74 -54.93 -64.54
CA LEU A 12 -43.02 -53.49 -64.52
C LEU A 12 -43.49 -53.01 -63.13
N ALA A 13 -44.39 -53.75 -62.47
CA ALA A 13 -44.83 -53.42 -61.12
C ALA A 13 -43.68 -53.51 -60.09
N GLU A 14 -42.84 -54.55 -60.17
CA GLU A 14 -41.67 -54.70 -59.30
C GLU A 14 -40.61 -53.60 -59.52
N THR A 15 -40.43 -53.14 -60.76
CA THR A 15 -39.48 -52.04 -61.06
C THR A 15 -40.03 -50.67 -60.67
N GLU A 16 -41.33 -50.40 -60.86
CA GLU A 16 -42.00 -49.23 -60.27
C GLU A 16 -41.86 -49.22 -58.74
N GLN A 17 -42.10 -50.36 -58.08
CA GLN A 17 -42.06 -50.45 -56.63
C GLN A 17 -40.65 -50.20 -56.09
N ARG A 18 -39.60 -50.79 -56.71
CA ARG A 18 -38.20 -50.47 -56.40
C ARG A 18 -37.83 -49.01 -56.67
N SER A 19 -38.39 -48.40 -57.72
CA SER A 19 -38.17 -46.98 -58.03
C SER A 19 -38.73 -46.08 -56.91
N ARG A 20 -40.00 -46.31 -56.53
CA ARG A 20 -40.67 -45.57 -55.43
C ARG A 20 -39.99 -45.80 -54.08
N GLU A 21 -39.51 -47.01 -53.81
CA GLU A 21 -38.80 -47.35 -52.56
C GLU A 21 -37.40 -46.71 -52.50
N ASN A 22 -36.64 -46.69 -53.60
CA ASN A 22 -35.37 -45.95 -53.69
C ASN A 22 -35.58 -44.44 -53.60
N GLU A 23 -36.63 -43.89 -54.22
CA GLU A 23 -36.96 -42.47 -54.10
C GLU A 23 -37.32 -42.10 -52.65
N LYS A 24 -38.11 -42.94 -51.97
CA LYS A 24 -38.41 -42.77 -50.54
C LYS A 24 -37.14 -42.78 -49.69
N ARG A 25 -36.22 -43.74 -49.91
CA ARG A 25 -34.91 -43.78 -49.24
C ARG A 25 -34.05 -42.55 -49.51
N LEU A 26 -34.08 -42.01 -50.74
CA LEU A 26 -33.39 -40.77 -51.10
C LEU A 26 -33.97 -39.55 -50.35
N ARG A 27 -35.29 -39.45 -50.24
CA ARG A 27 -35.98 -38.41 -49.45
C ARG A 27 -35.65 -38.53 -47.96
N GLU A 28 -35.78 -39.73 -47.39
CA GLU A 28 -35.45 -40.01 -45.97
C GLU A 28 -33.97 -39.72 -45.62
N ASN A 29 -33.03 -40.02 -46.53
CA ASN A 29 -31.61 -39.67 -46.34
C ASN A 29 -31.37 -38.16 -46.49
N ALA A 30 -32.04 -37.48 -47.42
CA ALA A 30 -31.91 -36.03 -47.60
C ALA A 30 -32.47 -35.26 -46.39
N GLU A 31 -33.59 -35.70 -45.82
CA GLU A 31 -34.15 -35.14 -44.58
C GLU A 31 -33.21 -35.38 -43.39
N ARG A 32 -32.72 -36.61 -43.20
CA ARG A 32 -31.74 -36.95 -42.15
C ARG A 32 -30.42 -36.16 -42.28
N SER A 33 -29.98 -35.87 -43.51
CA SER A 33 -28.81 -35.02 -43.75
C SER A 33 -29.06 -33.58 -43.34
N ARG A 34 -30.23 -33.00 -43.68
CA ARG A 34 -30.63 -31.64 -43.27
C ARG A 34 -30.80 -31.52 -41.76
N GLU A 35 -31.38 -32.54 -41.11
CA GLU A 35 -31.52 -32.59 -39.65
C GLU A 35 -30.15 -32.64 -38.96
N ASN A 36 -29.24 -33.51 -39.40
CA ASN A 36 -27.88 -33.56 -38.86
C ASN A 36 -27.11 -32.26 -39.11
N GLU A 37 -27.27 -31.62 -40.27
CA GLU A 37 -26.66 -30.31 -40.56
C GLU A 37 -27.22 -29.21 -39.64
N LYS A 38 -28.54 -29.18 -39.41
CA LYS A 38 -29.18 -28.25 -38.46
C LYS A 38 -28.66 -28.47 -37.04
N ARG A 39 -28.58 -29.72 -36.58
CA ARG A 39 -28.02 -30.08 -35.26
C ARG A 39 -26.53 -29.75 -35.14
N LEU A 40 -25.76 -29.79 -36.24
CA LEU A 40 -24.36 -29.34 -36.27
C LEU A 40 -24.26 -27.83 -36.13
N ARG A 41 -25.10 -27.05 -36.85
CA ARG A 41 -25.18 -25.59 -36.74
C ARG A 41 -25.60 -25.16 -35.32
N GLU A 42 -26.68 -25.71 -34.78
CA GLU A 42 -27.15 -25.43 -33.42
C GLU A 42 -26.10 -25.75 -32.34
N ASN A 43 -25.30 -26.81 -32.52
CA ASN A 43 -24.20 -27.13 -31.62
C ASN A 43 -22.99 -26.19 -31.79
N ALA A 44 -22.70 -25.73 -33.01
CA ALA A 44 -21.65 -24.75 -33.27
C ALA A 44 -22.01 -23.37 -32.70
N GLU A 45 -23.25 -22.91 -32.90
CA GLU A 45 -23.82 -21.69 -32.32
C GLU A 45 -23.76 -21.74 -30.78
N ARG A 46 -24.27 -22.81 -30.16
CA ARG A 46 -24.17 -23.03 -28.70
C ARG A 46 -22.75 -23.15 -28.16
N LEU A 47 -21.78 -23.53 -29.00
CA LEU A 47 -20.37 -23.56 -28.61
C LEU A 47 -19.77 -22.16 -28.69
N GLN A 48 -20.06 -21.41 -29.77
CA GLN A 48 -19.65 -20.03 -29.94
C GLN A 48 -20.20 -19.13 -28.83
N GLU A 49 -21.50 -19.20 -28.53
CA GLU A 49 -22.12 -18.45 -27.42
C GLU A 49 -21.41 -18.71 -26.08
N LYS A 50 -21.05 -19.97 -25.80
CA LYS A 50 -20.29 -20.33 -24.60
C LYS A 50 -18.88 -19.77 -24.62
N THR A 51 -18.18 -19.85 -25.75
CA THR A 51 -16.83 -19.28 -25.91
C THR A 51 -16.84 -17.76 -25.73
N GLU A 52 -17.84 -17.06 -26.29
CA GLU A 52 -18.04 -15.62 -26.10
C GLU A 52 -18.37 -15.28 -24.64
N GLN A 53 -19.19 -16.09 -23.95
CA GLN A 53 -19.49 -15.90 -22.53
C GLN A 53 -18.26 -16.05 -21.61
N ILE A 54 -17.41 -17.06 -21.83
CA ILE A 54 -16.22 -17.29 -20.97
C ILE A 54 -15.04 -16.35 -21.27
N THR A 55 -14.98 -15.78 -22.48
CA THR A 55 -13.94 -14.82 -22.90
C THR A 55 -14.33 -13.35 -22.68
N ARG A 56 -15.62 -13.05 -22.51
CA ARG A 56 -16.10 -11.72 -22.13
C ARG A 56 -15.56 -11.30 -20.74
N PRO A 57 -15.13 -10.04 -20.56
CA PRO A 57 -14.76 -9.51 -19.24
C PRO A 57 -15.91 -9.63 -18.23
N GLN A 58 -15.59 -9.89 -16.98
CA GLN A 58 -16.56 -10.10 -15.91
C GLN A 58 -17.01 -8.79 -15.26
N THR A 59 -18.19 -8.82 -14.63
CA THR A 59 -18.62 -7.84 -13.63
C THR A 59 -18.07 -8.22 -12.25
N LEU A 60 -18.27 -7.37 -11.24
CA LEU A 60 -17.60 -7.50 -9.94
C LEU A 60 -17.93 -8.81 -9.20
N MET A 61 -19.21 -9.21 -9.15
CA MET A 61 -19.63 -10.38 -8.34
C MET A 61 -19.10 -11.71 -8.90
N PRO A 62 -19.25 -12.04 -10.22
CA PRO A 62 -18.62 -13.22 -10.79
C PRO A 62 -17.09 -13.23 -10.66
N TYR A 63 -16.45 -12.06 -10.75
CA TYR A 63 -15.01 -11.95 -10.57
C TYR A 63 -14.56 -12.31 -9.14
N LEU A 64 -15.28 -11.84 -8.11
CA LEU A 64 -15.02 -12.22 -6.71
C LEU A 64 -15.28 -13.72 -6.47
N GLU A 65 -16.28 -14.32 -7.11
CA GLU A 65 -16.53 -15.77 -7.07
C GLU A 65 -15.42 -16.56 -7.75
N ALA A 66 -14.92 -16.11 -8.89
CA ALA A 66 -13.77 -16.71 -9.57
C ALA A 66 -12.50 -16.60 -8.71
N CYS A 67 -12.20 -15.43 -8.13
CA CYS A 67 -11.10 -15.23 -7.19
C CYS A 67 -11.20 -16.14 -5.95
N HIS A 68 -12.38 -16.25 -5.33
CA HIS A 68 -12.58 -17.18 -4.22
C HIS A 68 -12.37 -18.64 -4.66
N SER A 69 -12.76 -18.98 -5.88
CA SER A 69 -12.53 -20.29 -6.48
C SER A 69 -11.06 -20.55 -6.89
N LEU A 70 -10.16 -19.56 -6.75
CA LEU A 70 -8.70 -19.74 -6.73
C LEU A 70 -8.18 -19.92 -5.29
N SER A 71 -8.70 -19.15 -4.33
CA SER A 71 -8.42 -19.30 -2.88
C SER A 71 -8.73 -20.71 -2.36
N LEU A 72 -9.79 -21.33 -2.87
CA LEU A 72 -10.18 -22.71 -2.58
C LEU A 72 -9.30 -23.78 -3.26
N ALA A 73 -8.46 -23.40 -4.23
CA ALA A 73 -7.54 -24.31 -4.94
C ALA A 73 -6.15 -24.45 -4.26
N ILE A 74 -6.01 -23.93 -3.04
CA ILE A 74 -4.78 -23.98 -2.24
C ILE A 74 -4.33 -25.43 -1.97
N GLN A 75 -3.03 -25.70 -2.11
CA GLN A 75 -2.44 -27.04 -1.93
C GLN A 75 -1.27 -27.02 -0.94
N VAL A 76 -1.56 -27.24 0.34
CA VAL A 76 -0.55 -27.23 1.41
C VAL A 76 0.25 -28.54 1.47
N VAL A 77 1.58 -28.45 1.36
CA VAL A 77 2.47 -29.62 1.48
C VAL A 77 2.69 -29.95 2.96
N THR A 78 2.03 -31.00 3.45
CA THR A 78 2.10 -31.45 4.85
C THR A 78 3.27 -32.40 5.15
N ARG A 79 4.01 -32.86 4.13
CA ARG A 79 5.14 -33.80 4.31
C ARG A 79 6.42 -33.06 4.64
N ARG A 80 6.86 -33.15 5.91
CA ARG A 80 8.03 -32.45 6.45
C ARG A 80 9.31 -32.53 5.59
N SER A 81 9.59 -33.69 4.99
CA SER A 81 10.74 -33.93 4.10
C SER A 81 10.72 -33.12 2.79
N MET A 82 9.63 -32.42 2.50
CA MET A 82 9.44 -31.57 1.32
C MET A 82 9.13 -30.11 1.71
N THR A 83 9.37 -29.73 2.98
CA THR A 83 9.07 -28.39 3.51
C THR A 83 10.30 -27.70 4.10
N THR A 84 10.36 -26.38 4.03
CA THR A 84 11.47 -25.60 4.62
C THR A 84 11.59 -25.81 6.13
N GLN A 85 12.75 -26.29 6.59
CA GLN A 85 13.04 -26.43 8.01
C GLN A 85 13.68 -25.15 8.55
N GLY A 86 13.00 -24.47 9.47
CA GLY A 86 13.47 -23.26 10.13
C GLY A 86 12.43 -22.70 11.09
N ASN A 87 12.87 -21.96 12.11
CA ASN A 87 11.98 -21.42 13.15
C ASN A 87 11.04 -20.34 12.56
N PRO A 88 9.71 -20.40 12.81
CA PRO A 88 8.71 -19.55 12.15
C PRO A 88 8.91 -18.04 12.35
N THR A 89 9.53 -17.64 13.46
CA THR A 89 9.71 -16.24 13.87
C THR A 89 10.81 -16.17 14.92
N ASN A 90 11.58 -15.09 14.92
CA ASN A 90 12.45 -14.73 16.04
C ASN A 90 12.10 -13.32 16.54
N PRO A 91 11.45 -13.19 17.72
CA PRO A 91 11.08 -11.91 18.32
C PRO A 91 12.21 -11.24 19.12
N VAL A 92 13.35 -11.90 19.37
CA VAL A 92 14.43 -11.40 20.23
C VAL A 92 14.89 -9.99 19.82
N GLY A 93 14.91 -9.06 20.77
CA GLY A 93 15.34 -7.68 20.56
C GLY A 93 14.36 -6.81 19.75
N ARG A 94 13.21 -7.34 19.32
CA ARG A 94 12.11 -6.57 18.72
C ARG A 94 11.30 -5.85 19.82
N LEU A 95 10.63 -4.76 19.45
CA LEU A 95 9.67 -4.08 20.32
C LEU A 95 8.38 -4.91 20.37
N TYR A 96 7.75 -5.06 21.53
CA TYR A 96 6.50 -5.80 21.67
C TYR A 96 5.35 -4.91 22.17
N PRO A 97 4.10 -5.18 21.77
CA PRO A 97 2.94 -4.42 22.23
C PRO A 97 2.61 -4.81 23.68
N ARG A 98 2.18 -3.86 24.51
CA ARG A 98 1.71 -4.16 25.87
C ARG A 98 0.40 -4.97 25.85
N ARG A 99 -0.44 -4.76 24.84
CA ARG A 99 -1.74 -5.43 24.67
C ARG A 99 -1.99 -5.80 23.21
N ILE A 100 -2.42 -7.04 23.00
CA ILE A 100 -2.87 -7.59 21.72
C ILE A 100 -4.37 -7.90 21.90
N ILE A 101 -5.27 -7.11 21.30
CA ILE A 101 -6.70 -7.05 21.63
C ILE A 101 -7.56 -7.45 20.41
N PRO A 102 -8.65 -8.22 20.57
CA PRO A 102 -9.64 -8.43 19.50
C PRO A 102 -10.16 -7.11 18.91
N TRP A 103 -10.36 -7.09 17.59
CA TRP A 103 -10.83 -5.92 16.85
C TRP A 103 -12.32 -6.06 16.50
N ASP A 104 -13.17 -5.85 17.51
CA ASP A 104 -14.61 -6.14 17.43
C ASP A 104 -15.37 -5.31 16.36
N ASP A 105 -14.90 -4.12 16.00
CA ASP A 105 -15.51 -3.26 14.98
C ASP A 105 -14.94 -3.44 13.56
N PHE A 106 -13.98 -4.36 13.36
CA PHE A 106 -13.42 -4.65 12.02
C PHE A 106 -14.47 -5.03 10.97
N PRO A 107 -15.45 -5.94 11.23
CA PRO A 107 -16.48 -6.29 10.26
C PRO A 107 -17.28 -5.08 9.78
N ALA A 108 -17.69 -4.20 10.71
CA ALA A 108 -18.48 -3.00 10.39
C ALA A 108 -17.68 -1.99 9.55
N ARG A 109 -16.37 -1.85 9.79
CA ARG A 109 -15.49 -1.02 8.94
C ARG A 109 -15.33 -1.58 7.53
N GLN A 110 -15.24 -2.90 7.40
CA GLN A 110 -15.21 -3.54 6.08
C GLN A 110 -16.54 -3.34 5.34
N GLU A 111 -17.68 -3.50 6.02
CA GLU A 111 -19.01 -3.24 5.48
C GLU A 111 -19.19 -1.78 5.03
N GLU A 112 -18.77 -0.78 5.83
CA GLU A 112 -18.82 0.65 5.48
C GLU A 112 -18.10 0.96 4.15
N ILE A 113 -16.96 0.29 3.89
CA ILE A 113 -16.19 0.44 2.65
C ILE A 113 -16.94 -0.19 1.47
N TRP A 114 -17.57 -1.35 1.65
CA TRP A 114 -18.38 -2.01 0.62
C TRP A 114 -19.67 -1.23 0.29
N GLU A 115 -20.30 -0.57 1.27
CA GLU A 115 -21.37 0.39 1.02
C GLU A 115 -20.88 1.56 0.16
N GLN A 116 -19.70 2.13 0.48
CA GLN A 116 -19.09 3.21 -0.29
C GLN A 116 -18.60 2.80 -1.69
N LEU A 117 -18.41 1.50 -1.94
CA LEU A 117 -18.10 0.91 -3.25
C LEU A 117 -19.33 0.49 -4.06
N SER A 118 -20.55 0.55 -3.51
CA SER A 118 -21.80 0.06 -4.13
C SER A 118 -22.32 0.92 -5.29
N GLU A 119 -21.43 1.59 -6.02
CA GLU A 119 -21.76 2.40 -7.20
C GLU A 119 -22.00 1.51 -8.45
N PRO A 120 -23.10 1.69 -9.20
CA PRO A 120 -23.36 0.93 -10.43
C PRO A 120 -22.23 1.01 -11.47
N SER A 121 -21.50 2.14 -11.51
CA SER A 121 -20.33 2.33 -12.37
C SER A 121 -19.14 1.42 -12.05
N PHE A 122 -19.12 0.78 -10.88
CA PHE A 122 -18.07 -0.14 -10.45
C PHE A 122 -18.59 -1.58 -10.43
N THR A 123 -19.77 -1.81 -9.85
CA THR A 123 -20.32 -3.17 -9.65
C THR A 123 -20.80 -3.81 -10.96
N SER A 124 -21.38 -3.02 -11.87
CA SER A 124 -22.16 -3.51 -13.02
C SER A 124 -21.42 -3.44 -14.35
N GLN A 125 -20.18 -2.95 -14.38
CA GLN A 125 -19.41 -2.82 -15.62
C GLN A 125 -18.50 -4.04 -15.88
N HIS A 126 -18.42 -4.45 -17.14
CA HIS A 126 -17.58 -5.56 -17.60
C HIS A 126 -16.11 -5.13 -17.74
N GLN A 127 -15.41 -4.94 -16.62
CA GLN A 127 -14.02 -4.47 -16.59
C GLN A 127 -13.01 -5.47 -15.99
N PHE A 128 -13.49 -6.58 -15.44
CA PHE A 128 -12.65 -7.56 -14.73
C PHE A 128 -12.24 -8.73 -15.64
N PRO A 129 -11.12 -9.43 -15.35
CA PRO A 129 -10.66 -10.58 -16.14
C PRO A 129 -11.75 -11.60 -16.46
N SER A 130 -11.74 -12.10 -17.69
CA SER A 130 -12.66 -13.12 -18.20
C SER A 130 -12.47 -14.47 -17.48
N GLN A 131 -13.47 -15.35 -17.55
CA GLN A 131 -13.38 -16.67 -16.89
C GLN A 131 -12.21 -17.50 -17.44
N THR A 132 -11.95 -17.42 -18.76
CA THR A 132 -10.78 -18.08 -19.38
C THR A 132 -9.44 -17.59 -18.80
N GLN A 133 -9.33 -16.31 -18.43
CA GLN A 133 -8.13 -15.79 -17.76
C GLN A 133 -8.01 -16.30 -16.32
N MET A 134 -9.13 -16.45 -15.60
CA MET A 134 -9.14 -17.02 -14.25
C MET A 134 -8.79 -18.51 -14.24
N ASP A 135 -9.27 -19.28 -15.21
CA ASP A 135 -8.89 -20.70 -15.37
C ASP A 135 -7.43 -20.87 -15.81
N TYR A 136 -6.87 -19.92 -16.57
CA TYR A 136 -5.42 -19.88 -16.83
C TYR A 136 -4.63 -19.65 -15.53
N VAL A 137 -5.01 -18.67 -14.70
CA VAL A 137 -4.36 -18.45 -13.39
C VAL A 137 -4.49 -19.70 -12.50
N ARG A 138 -5.65 -20.36 -12.47
CA ARG A 138 -5.84 -21.64 -11.77
C ARG A 138 -4.84 -22.72 -12.22
N SER A 139 -4.51 -22.78 -13.51
CA SER A 139 -3.55 -23.75 -14.04
C SER A 139 -2.09 -23.52 -13.58
N LEU A 140 -1.78 -22.33 -13.06
CA LEU A 140 -0.45 -21.97 -12.55
C LEU A 140 -0.30 -22.20 -11.03
N ILE A 141 -1.38 -22.54 -10.32
CA ILE A 141 -1.36 -22.73 -8.86
C ILE A 141 -0.52 -23.97 -8.48
N GLY A 142 0.68 -23.71 -7.97
CA GLY A 142 1.59 -24.71 -7.41
C GLY A 142 1.28 -25.06 -5.95
N SER A 143 1.96 -26.09 -5.44
CA SER A 143 1.82 -26.52 -4.04
C SER A 143 2.75 -25.75 -3.09
N ILE A 144 2.25 -25.43 -1.90
CA ILE A 144 2.90 -24.56 -0.92
C ILE A 144 3.79 -25.39 0.02
N SER A 145 5.10 -25.32 -0.20
CA SER A 145 6.15 -26.00 0.57
C SER A 145 7.07 -25.05 1.36
N SER A 146 6.98 -23.75 1.10
CA SER A 146 7.82 -22.67 1.67
C SER A 146 7.05 -21.35 1.74
N GLU A 147 7.60 -20.35 2.43
CA GLU A 147 7.12 -18.97 2.41
C GLU A 147 7.15 -18.37 0.99
N ASP A 148 8.14 -18.69 0.16
CA ASP A 148 8.16 -18.27 -1.26
C ASP A 148 7.01 -18.91 -2.06
N GLY A 149 6.72 -20.19 -1.84
CA GLY A 149 5.59 -20.87 -2.47
C GLY A 149 4.25 -20.25 -2.07
N LEU A 150 4.10 -19.88 -0.79
CA LEU A 150 2.94 -19.12 -0.31
C LEU A 150 2.88 -17.74 -0.98
N ARG A 151 4.01 -17.03 -1.09
CA ARG A 151 4.08 -15.71 -1.72
C ARG A 151 3.67 -15.73 -3.19
N TYR A 152 4.07 -16.74 -3.97
CA TYR A 152 3.60 -16.87 -5.35
C TYR A 152 2.10 -17.13 -5.42
N PHE A 153 1.57 -18.01 -4.56
CA PHE A 153 0.13 -18.25 -4.45
C PHE A 153 -0.65 -16.97 -4.08
N GLU A 154 -0.21 -16.25 -3.06
CA GLU A 154 -0.81 -14.98 -2.62
C GLU A 154 -0.76 -13.90 -3.68
N ARG A 155 0.37 -13.75 -4.39
CA ARG A 155 0.47 -12.79 -5.50
C ARG A 155 -0.53 -13.12 -6.60
N ASP A 156 -0.55 -14.39 -7.02
CA ASP A 156 -1.26 -14.80 -8.22
C ASP A 156 -2.78 -14.96 -7.97
N THR A 157 -3.21 -15.22 -6.72
CA THR A 157 -4.63 -15.33 -6.34
C THR A 157 -5.22 -14.10 -5.63
N VAL A 158 -4.41 -13.31 -4.90
CA VAL A 158 -4.85 -12.15 -4.11
C VAL A 158 -4.24 -10.84 -4.59
N GLU A 159 -2.91 -10.66 -4.55
CA GLU A 159 -2.29 -9.33 -4.80
C GLU A 159 -2.65 -8.79 -6.19
N ASN A 160 -2.53 -9.61 -7.25
CA ASN A 160 -2.87 -9.23 -8.64
C ASN A 160 -4.35 -8.85 -8.79
N ALA A 161 -5.25 -9.58 -8.12
CA ALA A 161 -6.69 -9.34 -8.21
C ALA A 161 -7.10 -8.04 -7.48
N VAL A 162 -6.50 -7.82 -6.31
CA VAL A 162 -6.63 -6.59 -5.54
C VAL A 162 -6.04 -5.39 -6.30
N GLN A 163 -4.90 -5.54 -6.97
CA GLN A 163 -4.34 -4.50 -7.83
C GLN A 163 -5.29 -4.12 -8.98
N LYS A 164 -5.92 -5.11 -9.62
CA LYS A 164 -6.91 -4.86 -10.68
C LYS A 164 -8.17 -4.16 -10.15
N LEU A 165 -8.64 -4.51 -8.96
CA LEU A 165 -9.74 -3.80 -8.29
C LEU A 165 -9.38 -2.33 -8.00
N ILE A 166 -8.20 -2.07 -7.43
CA ILE A 166 -7.72 -0.71 -7.12
C ILE A 166 -7.54 0.12 -8.39
N GLY A 167 -7.02 -0.46 -9.48
CA GLY A 167 -6.92 0.21 -10.77
C GLY A 167 -8.28 0.71 -11.27
N VAL A 168 -9.29 -0.17 -11.29
CA VAL A 168 -10.66 0.18 -11.70
C VAL A 168 -11.30 1.24 -10.80
N VAL A 169 -11.00 1.25 -9.49
CA VAL A 169 -11.44 2.33 -8.57
C VAL A 169 -10.74 3.66 -8.87
N ASN A 170 -9.45 3.64 -9.19
CA ASN A 170 -8.67 4.84 -9.51
C ASN A 170 -9.05 5.46 -10.87
N ASP A 171 -9.42 4.63 -11.85
CA ASP A 171 -9.98 5.08 -13.14
C ASP A 171 -11.36 5.73 -12.97
N ASN A 172 -12.13 5.32 -11.96
CA ASN A 172 -13.44 5.89 -11.65
C ASN A 172 -13.31 7.17 -10.79
N ILE A 173 -13.42 8.33 -11.42
CA ILE A 173 -13.32 9.67 -10.79
C ILE A 173 -14.16 9.78 -9.50
N LEU A 174 -15.41 9.29 -9.49
CA LEU A 174 -16.30 9.41 -8.32
C LEU A 174 -15.82 8.60 -7.12
N LEU A 175 -15.21 7.43 -7.36
CA LEU A 175 -14.66 6.60 -6.30
C LEU A 175 -13.25 7.06 -5.91
N ARG A 176 -12.39 7.40 -6.88
CA ARG A 176 -11.06 7.97 -6.64
C ARG A 176 -11.12 9.17 -5.71
N ASP A 177 -12.03 10.11 -5.99
CA ASP A 177 -12.19 11.34 -5.21
C ASP A 177 -12.86 11.06 -3.85
N ARG A 178 -13.77 10.06 -3.75
CA ARG A 178 -14.40 9.59 -2.50
C ARG A 178 -13.43 8.89 -1.54
N PHE A 179 -12.55 8.05 -2.07
CA PHE A 179 -11.53 7.34 -1.29
C PHE A 179 -10.22 8.14 -1.15
N GLY A 180 -10.13 9.32 -1.78
CA GLY A 180 -8.99 10.22 -1.69
C GLY A 180 -7.72 9.71 -2.37
N LEU A 181 -7.86 8.79 -3.34
CA LEU A 181 -6.73 8.09 -3.98
C LEU A 181 -5.90 9.07 -4.81
N ARG A 182 -4.58 9.16 -4.53
CA ARG A 182 -3.67 10.09 -5.23
C ARG A 182 -2.68 9.40 -6.17
N GLY A 183 -2.68 8.07 -6.23
CA GLY A 183 -1.62 7.30 -6.86
C GLY A 183 -1.98 5.84 -7.13
N THR A 184 -1.02 5.11 -7.69
CA THR A 184 -1.12 3.66 -7.90
C THR A 184 -0.69 2.90 -6.64
N VAL A 185 -1.13 1.65 -6.53
CA VAL A 185 -0.78 0.76 -5.42
C VAL A 185 0.13 -0.37 -5.89
N THR A 186 1.26 -0.59 -5.21
CA THR A 186 2.21 -1.68 -5.50
C THR A 186 2.45 -2.58 -4.28
N PHE A 187 2.67 -3.87 -4.54
CA PHE A 187 3.02 -4.89 -3.54
C PHE A 187 4.52 -5.20 -3.69
N GLU A 188 5.35 -4.81 -2.72
CA GLU A 188 6.81 -4.84 -2.89
C GLU A 188 7.57 -5.36 -1.65
N SER A 189 8.64 -6.11 -1.92
CA SER A 189 9.63 -6.46 -0.90
C SER A 189 10.55 -5.28 -0.63
N HIS A 190 10.89 -5.07 0.65
CA HIS A 190 11.78 -4.00 1.08
C HIS A 190 13.21 -4.05 0.51
N THR A 191 13.60 -5.16 -0.09
CA THR A 191 14.89 -5.34 -0.78
C THR A 191 14.96 -4.59 -2.12
N ASN A 192 13.84 -4.50 -2.84
CA ASN A 192 13.80 -3.94 -4.21
C ASN A 192 13.97 -2.41 -4.22
N LEU A 193 13.24 -1.70 -3.33
CA LEU A 193 13.23 -0.23 -3.24
C LEU A 193 14.55 0.37 -2.75
N GLY A 194 15.49 -0.45 -2.27
CA GLY A 194 16.84 0.00 -1.91
C GLY A 194 17.82 0.09 -3.08
N ASN A 195 17.49 -0.48 -4.25
CA ASN A 195 18.50 -0.83 -5.26
C ASN A 195 18.00 -0.76 -6.72
N THR A 196 17.08 0.16 -7.03
CA THR A 196 16.66 0.44 -8.40
C THR A 196 17.85 0.85 -9.29
N GLU A 197 17.90 0.29 -10.50
CA GLU A 197 18.92 0.51 -11.54
C GLU A 197 20.37 0.02 -11.27
N ASN A 198 20.60 -1.07 -10.52
CA ASN A 198 21.94 -1.73 -10.56
C ASN A 198 22.00 -3.27 -10.62
N ASN A 199 20.95 -4.03 -10.27
CA ASN A 199 21.00 -5.51 -10.30
C ASN A 199 20.08 -6.13 -11.37
N LEU A 200 20.37 -5.88 -12.65
CA LEU A 200 19.75 -6.62 -13.78
C LEU A 200 20.58 -7.82 -14.27
N THR A 201 21.55 -8.28 -13.47
CA THR A 201 22.22 -9.59 -13.62
C THR A 201 22.73 -10.11 -12.28
N GLU A 202 21.90 -10.84 -11.54
CA GLU A 202 22.42 -11.92 -10.68
C GLU A 202 21.36 -13.02 -10.57
N SER A 203 21.54 -14.07 -11.38
CA SER A 203 20.63 -15.21 -11.49
C SER A 203 21.34 -16.45 -10.94
N LEU A 204 20.63 -17.24 -10.13
CA LEU A 204 20.97 -18.63 -9.75
C LEU A 204 22.40 -18.85 -9.19
N SER A 205 22.57 -18.73 -7.88
CA SER A 205 23.70 -19.35 -7.17
C SER A 205 23.24 -20.63 -6.46
N LEU A 206 23.34 -21.75 -7.17
CA LEU A 206 23.23 -23.09 -6.57
C LEU A 206 24.48 -23.41 -5.73
N SER A 207 24.30 -24.19 -4.67
CA SER A 207 25.36 -24.61 -3.76
C SER A 207 26.01 -25.92 -4.21
N GLU A 208 27.22 -25.85 -4.74
CA GLU A 208 28.18 -26.96 -4.77
C GLU A 208 29.53 -26.49 -4.20
N GLY A 209 30.42 -27.40 -3.83
CA GLY A 209 31.63 -27.03 -3.10
C GLY A 209 32.79 -27.99 -3.23
N GLY A 210 33.94 -27.54 -2.74
CA GLY A 210 35.16 -28.34 -2.55
C GLY A 210 36.08 -28.40 -3.77
N THR A 211 37.16 -27.61 -3.75
CA THR A 211 38.52 -28.11 -3.46
C THR A 211 39.54 -26.96 -3.53
N SER A 212 40.78 -27.21 -3.12
CA SER A 212 41.83 -26.21 -2.93
C SER A 212 43.00 -26.40 -3.88
N ASP A 213 43.49 -25.31 -4.47
CA ASP A 213 44.93 -25.05 -4.58
C ASP A 213 45.18 -23.52 -4.62
N GLY A 214 46.41 -23.03 -4.51
CA GLY A 214 46.65 -21.58 -4.40
C GLY A 214 48.06 -21.05 -4.67
N THR A 215 48.13 -19.73 -4.89
CA THR A 215 49.33 -18.87 -4.82
C THR A 215 48.88 -17.38 -4.73
N PRO A 216 49.74 -16.40 -4.40
CA PRO A 216 49.35 -15.41 -3.39
C PRO A 216 49.02 -13.98 -3.86
N ALA A 217 48.20 -13.33 -3.03
CA ALA A 217 48.19 -11.91 -2.65
C ALA A 217 48.68 -10.84 -3.66
N ARG A 218 47.74 -10.01 -4.13
CA ARG A 218 47.98 -8.57 -4.37
C ARG A 218 47.12 -7.75 -3.42
N THR A 219 47.73 -6.77 -2.76
CA THR A 219 47.15 -5.98 -1.66
C THR A 219 46.16 -4.91 -2.12
N GLY A 220 44.93 -5.32 -2.43
CA GLY A 220 43.79 -4.40 -2.52
C GLY A 220 43.19 -4.12 -1.14
N LEU A 221 43.16 -2.86 -0.70
CA LEU A 221 42.55 -2.45 0.57
C LEU A 221 41.01 -2.46 0.47
N THR A 222 40.41 -3.64 0.56
CA THR A 222 38.97 -3.80 0.71
C THR A 222 38.53 -3.33 2.11
N TYR A 223 38.10 -2.08 2.19
CA TYR A 223 37.45 -1.54 3.39
C TYR A 223 36.19 -2.36 3.71
N LYS A 224 36.30 -3.27 4.69
CA LYS A 224 35.16 -4.02 5.21
C LYS A 224 34.06 -3.03 5.61
N ALA A 225 32.88 -3.17 5.00
CA ALA A 225 31.72 -2.35 5.33
C ALA A 225 31.38 -2.57 6.81
N GLN A 226 31.67 -1.59 7.65
CA GLN A 226 31.46 -1.68 9.10
C GLN A 226 29.96 -1.86 9.37
N SER A 227 29.65 -2.78 10.29
CA SER A 227 28.27 -3.17 10.57
C SER A 227 27.43 -1.96 10.98
N LYS A 228 26.26 -1.81 10.34
CA LYS A 228 25.28 -0.78 10.70
C LYS A 228 24.88 -0.99 12.17
N ILE A 229 25.24 -0.06 13.04
CA ILE A 229 24.84 -0.07 14.45
C ILE A 229 23.31 -0.11 14.49
N LYS A 230 22.75 -1.23 14.97
CA LYS A 230 21.30 -1.44 14.99
C LYS A 230 20.66 -0.52 16.04
N GLY A 231 19.73 0.33 15.61
CA GLY A 231 18.76 0.92 16.54
C GLY A 231 17.80 -0.16 17.06
N LYS A 232 17.25 0.02 18.27
CA LYS A 232 16.15 -0.83 18.79
C LYS A 232 15.05 -0.99 17.72
N GLY A 233 14.47 -2.18 17.60
CA GLY A 233 13.41 -2.46 16.64
C GLY A 233 13.84 -2.66 15.17
N LYS A 234 15.11 -2.43 14.79
CA LYS A 234 15.62 -2.80 13.46
C LYS A 234 15.82 -4.33 13.34
N GLY A 235 14.72 -5.05 13.12
CA GLY A 235 14.69 -6.46 12.71
C GLY A 235 15.43 -6.70 11.39
N ASN A 236 15.57 -7.96 10.99
CA ASN A 236 16.21 -8.29 9.72
C ASN A 236 15.39 -7.72 8.55
N ARG A 237 16.06 -7.02 7.63
CA ARG A 237 15.42 -6.29 6.51
C ARG A 237 15.12 -7.16 5.28
N ALA A 238 15.38 -8.46 5.34
CA ALA A 238 15.35 -9.35 4.17
C ALA A 238 13.94 -9.82 3.80
N ASP A 239 13.11 -10.11 4.81
CA ASP A 239 11.95 -11.01 4.65
C ASP A 239 10.59 -10.27 4.65
N ASN A 240 10.63 -8.93 4.72
CA ASN A 240 9.46 -8.11 5.03
C ASN A 240 8.87 -7.43 3.79
N PHE A 241 7.53 -7.48 3.69
CA PHE A 241 6.77 -6.97 2.56
C PHE A 241 5.92 -5.76 2.96
N CYS A 242 5.59 -4.90 1.99
CA CYS A 242 4.65 -3.80 2.18
C CYS A 242 3.82 -3.52 0.92
N ILE A 243 2.66 -2.95 1.16
CA ILE A 243 1.82 -2.29 0.16
C ILE A 243 2.17 -0.79 0.19
N TYR A 244 2.40 -0.22 -0.97
CA TYR A 244 2.81 1.18 -1.15
C TYR A 244 1.79 1.96 -1.98
N GLU A 245 1.55 3.22 -1.61
CA GLU A 245 0.93 4.23 -2.47
C GLU A 245 2.03 5.01 -3.20
N THR A 246 1.97 5.07 -4.54
CA THR A 246 2.93 5.81 -5.38
C THR A 246 2.24 6.94 -6.11
N SER A 247 2.59 8.20 -5.80
CA SER A 247 1.98 9.42 -6.34
C SER A 247 3.06 10.47 -6.64
N ASP A 248 3.08 11.08 -7.82
CA ASP A 248 4.05 12.14 -8.20
C ASP A 248 5.55 11.80 -8.00
N GLY A 249 5.91 10.50 -8.03
CA GLY A 249 7.27 10.01 -7.75
C GLY A 249 7.60 9.84 -6.25
N VAL A 250 6.61 10.07 -5.39
CA VAL A 250 6.64 9.86 -3.95
C VAL A 250 6.09 8.48 -3.63
N ILE A 251 6.77 7.72 -2.76
CA ILE A 251 6.41 6.33 -2.40
C ILE A 251 6.13 6.26 -0.89
N VAL A 252 4.90 5.88 -0.52
CA VAL A 252 4.39 5.89 0.86
C VAL A 252 4.02 4.46 1.29
N PRO A 253 4.68 3.85 2.28
CA PRO A 253 4.24 2.56 2.82
C PRO A 253 2.91 2.71 3.57
N LYS A 254 1.94 1.84 3.29
CA LYS A 254 0.56 1.91 3.80
C LYS A 254 0.13 0.69 4.62
N ILE A 255 0.51 -0.51 4.18
CA ILE A 255 0.26 -1.77 4.90
C ILE A 255 1.55 -2.60 4.97
N ALA A 256 1.81 -3.22 6.12
CA ALA A 256 2.88 -4.20 6.30
C ALA A 256 2.36 -5.63 6.17
N ILE A 257 3.08 -6.51 5.46
CA ILE A 257 2.69 -7.92 5.26
C ILE A 257 3.77 -8.84 5.82
N GLU A 258 3.35 -9.87 6.57
CA GLU A 258 4.20 -10.97 7.05
C GLU A 258 3.62 -12.31 6.54
N TYR A 259 4.34 -13.00 5.66
CA TYR A 259 3.94 -14.33 5.19
C TYR A 259 4.47 -15.44 6.10
N LYS A 260 3.61 -16.40 6.43
CA LYS A 260 3.96 -17.60 7.21
C LYS A 260 3.37 -18.83 6.54
N ALA A 261 4.23 -19.72 6.02
CA ALA A 261 3.76 -20.95 5.40
C ALA A 261 2.86 -21.75 6.37
N PRO A 262 1.73 -22.32 5.93
CA PRO A 262 0.73 -22.91 6.85
C PRO A 262 1.24 -24.11 7.66
N HIS A 263 2.34 -24.76 7.24
CA HIS A 263 3.04 -25.80 8.01
C HIS A 263 3.92 -25.25 9.17
N LYS A 264 4.08 -23.93 9.27
CA LYS A 264 4.85 -23.20 10.30
C LYS A 264 3.96 -22.40 11.26
N LEU A 265 2.75 -22.06 10.83
CA LEU A 265 1.70 -21.43 11.62
C LEU A 265 0.34 -21.94 11.11
N THR A 266 -0.27 -22.86 11.84
CA THR A 266 -1.54 -23.49 11.43
C THR A 266 -2.77 -22.67 11.81
N GLN A 267 -3.90 -22.87 11.12
CA GLN A 267 -5.19 -22.26 11.47
C GLN A 267 -5.60 -22.55 12.94
N ASP A 268 -5.32 -23.75 13.44
CA ASP A 268 -5.60 -24.15 14.82
C ASP A 268 -4.70 -23.43 15.84
N GLU A 269 -3.41 -23.22 15.53
CA GLU A 269 -2.51 -22.41 16.37
C GLU A 269 -2.94 -20.92 16.37
N ILE A 270 -3.37 -20.37 15.23
CA ILE A 270 -3.91 -18.99 15.15
C ILE A 270 -5.19 -18.87 16.00
N SER A 271 -6.20 -19.70 15.72
CA SER A 271 -7.52 -19.60 16.36
C SER A 271 -7.53 -19.98 17.84
N THR A 272 -6.60 -20.84 18.29
CA THR A 272 -6.40 -21.12 19.73
C THR A 272 -5.59 -20.03 20.42
N GLY A 273 -4.57 -19.48 19.76
CA GLY A 273 -3.70 -18.45 20.33
C GLY A 273 -4.37 -17.07 20.46
N LEU A 274 -5.19 -16.70 19.47
CA LEU A 274 -5.86 -15.41 19.34
C LEU A 274 -7.37 -15.51 19.65
N VAL A 275 -7.69 -16.14 20.78
CA VAL A 275 -9.07 -16.31 21.29
C VAL A 275 -9.51 -15.18 22.24
N SER A 276 -8.58 -14.36 22.73
CA SER A 276 -8.80 -13.34 23.76
C SER A 276 -7.77 -12.20 23.66
N GLU A 277 -7.89 -11.17 24.51
CA GLU A 277 -6.73 -10.31 24.76
C GLU A 277 -5.52 -11.14 25.22
N VAL A 278 -4.33 -10.77 24.74
CA VAL A 278 -3.04 -11.29 25.17
C VAL A 278 -2.15 -10.12 25.58
N GLN A 279 -1.56 -10.19 26.76
CA GLN A 279 -0.59 -9.22 27.28
C GLN A 279 0.78 -9.91 27.33
N PRO A 280 1.70 -9.68 26.37
CA PRO A 280 2.90 -10.52 26.22
C PRO A 280 3.74 -10.67 27.49
N ASP A 281 3.98 -9.59 28.24
CA ASP A 281 4.74 -9.61 29.51
C ASP A 281 4.07 -10.47 30.61
N ARG A 282 2.74 -10.44 30.67
CA ARG A 282 1.93 -11.16 31.65
C ARG A 282 1.66 -12.62 31.26
N ASP A 283 1.48 -12.89 29.97
CA ASP A 283 0.88 -14.14 29.47
C ASP A 283 1.87 -15.05 28.72
N VAL A 284 3.03 -14.55 28.28
CA VAL A 284 3.94 -15.28 27.38
C VAL A 284 5.42 -15.14 27.78
N ILE A 285 5.90 -13.91 27.97
CA ILE A 285 7.32 -13.61 28.22
C ILE A 285 7.71 -14.10 29.61
N ASN A 286 8.79 -14.90 29.68
CA ASN A 286 9.26 -15.55 30.91
C ASN A 286 8.19 -16.39 31.62
N LYS A 287 7.28 -17.04 30.87
CA LYS A 287 6.27 -17.97 31.41
C LYS A 287 6.52 -19.39 30.90
N ASP A 288 6.41 -20.37 31.78
CA ASP A 288 6.49 -21.80 31.44
C ASP A 288 5.08 -22.41 31.33
N GLY A 289 4.62 -22.61 30.10
CA GLY A 289 3.46 -23.44 29.78
C GLY A 289 3.83 -24.50 28.75
N LYS A 290 3.17 -25.67 28.81
CA LYS A 290 3.45 -26.84 27.94
C LYS A 290 2.19 -27.40 27.27
N ASP A 291 1.03 -26.82 27.56
CA ASP A 291 -0.22 -27.14 26.91
C ASP A 291 -0.30 -26.48 25.51
N PHE A 292 -1.20 -27.00 24.68
CA PHE A 292 -1.37 -26.52 23.31
C PHE A 292 -1.88 -25.07 23.24
N ALA A 293 -2.67 -24.60 24.21
CA ALA A 293 -3.25 -23.26 24.19
C ALA A 293 -2.21 -22.19 24.55
N PHE A 294 -1.40 -22.41 25.60
CA PHE A 294 -0.24 -21.57 25.90
C PHE A 294 0.74 -21.55 24.71
N THR A 295 1.07 -22.72 24.16
CA THR A 295 2.00 -22.83 23.02
C THR A 295 1.51 -22.04 21.80
N SER A 296 0.22 -22.19 21.48
CA SER A 296 -0.44 -21.45 20.38
C SER A 296 -0.45 -19.94 20.63
N ARG A 297 -0.76 -19.51 21.86
CA ARG A 297 -0.72 -18.10 22.28
C ARG A 297 0.69 -17.53 22.19
N ALA A 298 1.70 -18.28 22.62
CA ALA A 298 3.11 -17.86 22.55
C ALA A 298 3.60 -17.74 21.10
N LEU A 299 3.19 -18.64 20.22
CA LEU A 299 3.48 -18.57 18.78
C LEU A 299 2.79 -17.38 18.12
N ALA A 300 1.48 -17.23 18.31
CA ALA A 300 0.72 -16.12 17.74
C ALA A 300 1.22 -14.75 18.24
N ALA A 301 1.48 -14.61 19.55
CA ALA A 301 2.04 -13.39 20.12
C ALA A 301 3.44 -13.07 19.58
N ALA A 302 4.29 -14.07 19.33
CA ALA A 302 5.59 -13.88 18.72
C ALA A 302 5.48 -13.40 17.26
N VAL A 303 4.60 -14.00 16.45
CA VAL A 303 4.36 -13.60 15.05
C VAL A 303 3.78 -12.19 14.97
N VAL A 304 2.76 -11.87 15.78
CA VAL A 304 2.19 -10.52 15.90
C VAL A 304 3.26 -9.51 16.36
N THR A 305 4.12 -9.86 17.32
CA THR A 305 5.26 -9.03 17.74
C THR A 305 6.28 -8.80 16.62
N GLN A 306 6.53 -9.82 15.78
CA GLN A 306 7.43 -9.73 14.62
C GLN A 306 6.96 -8.66 13.63
N LEU A 307 5.66 -8.67 13.28
CA LEU A 307 5.04 -7.70 12.37
C LEU A 307 4.86 -6.33 13.04
N PHE A 308 4.38 -6.28 14.29
CA PHE A 308 4.22 -5.05 15.08
C PHE A 308 5.52 -4.25 15.20
N SER A 309 6.65 -4.89 15.56
CA SER A 309 7.93 -4.17 15.68
C SER A 309 8.42 -3.57 14.36
N TYR A 310 7.99 -4.13 13.23
CA TYR A 310 8.31 -3.64 11.89
C TYR A 310 7.37 -2.49 11.49
N MET A 311 6.06 -2.62 11.76
CA MET A 311 5.06 -1.55 11.61
C MET A 311 5.46 -0.29 12.40
N ILE A 312 5.80 -0.46 13.69
CA ILE A 312 6.33 0.59 14.58
C ILE A 312 7.60 1.23 13.99
N GLY A 313 8.53 0.41 13.51
CA GLY A 313 9.76 0.91 12.89
C GLY A 313 9.49 1.77 11.65
N LYS A 314 8.59 1.32 10.77
CA LYS A 314 8.27 2.00 9.51
C LYS A 314 7.34 3.20 9.65
N GLY A 315 6.53 3.28 10.70
CA GLY A 315 5.47 4.29 10.83
C GLY A 315 4.19 3.86 10.11
N ILE A 316 3.84 2.57 10.17
CA ILE A 316 2.68 1.97 9.53
C ILE A 316 1.67 1.57 10.60
N GLN A 317 0.39 1.94 10.43
CA GLN A 317 -0.68 1.55 11.37
C GLN A 317 -1.39 0.25 11.00
N TYR A 318 -1.42 -0.12 9.72
CA TYR A 318 -2.18 -1.26 9.21
C TYR A 318 -1.25 -2.40 8.77
N GLY A 319 -1.59 -3.64 9.08
CA GLY A 319 -0.81 -4.79 8.65
C GLY A 319 -1.65 -6.05 8.55
N TYR A 320 -1.12 -7.10 7.93
CA TYR A 320 -1.67 -8.44 8.10
C TYR A 320 -0.61 -9.54 8.05
N VAL A 321 -0.87 -10.61 8.78
CA VAL A 321 -0.20 -11.91 8.60
C VAL A 321 -1.08 -12.74 7.67
N SER A 322 -0.50 -13.45 6.70
CA SER A 322 -1.24 -14.49 5.95
C SER A 322 -0.52 -15.83 5.95
N THR A 323 -1.34 -16.89 5.96
CA THR A 323 -0.93 -18.28 5.69
C THR A 323 -1.52 -18.84 4.39
N GLY A 324 -2.25 -18.03 3.62
CA GLY A 324 -3.04 -18.46 2.45
C GLY A 324 -4.37 -19.14 2.82
N GLU A 325 -4.41 -19.84 3.96
CA GLU A 325 -5.65 -20.39 4.53
C GLU A 325 -6.34 -19.39 5.48
N ALA A 326 -5.55 -18.63 6.26
CA ALA A 326 -6.04 -17.72 7.29
C ALA A 326 -5.29 -16.36 7.26
N PHE A 327 -6.03 -15.30 7.58
CA PHE A 327 -5.54 -13.92 7.64
C PHE A 327 -5.69 -13.37 9.06
N VAL A 328 -4.64 -12.73 9.57
CA VAL A 328 -4.66 -11.98 10.84
C VAL A 328 -4.40 -10.50 10.52
N PHE A 329 -5.47 -9.72 10.40
CA PHE A 329 -5.39 -8.28 10.19
C PHE A 329 -5.02 -7.58 11.49
N LEU A 330 -4.10 -6.60 11.42
CA LEU A 330 -3.59 -5.84 12.56
C LEU A 330 -3.79 -4.33 12.36
N TYR A 331 -4.12 -3.63 13.45
CA TYR A 331 -4.20 -2.17 13.48
C TYR A 331 -3.59 -1.59 14.77
N ILE A 332 -2.70 -0.60 14.61
CA ILE A 332 -2.08 0.15 15.72
C ILE A 332 -2.73 1.54 15.78
N PRO A 333 -3.48 1.87 16.86
CA PRO A 333 -4.13 3.17 17.04
C PRO A 333 -3.11 4.25 17.44
N ASP A 334 -3.59 5.43 17.85
CA ASP A 334 -2.75 6.50 18.40
C ASP A 334 -1.97 6.07 19.67
N ASP A 335 -2.51 5.11 20.44
CA ASP A 335 -1.74 4.37 21.44
C ASP A 335 -0.87 3.32 20.76
N ALA A 336 0.37 3.69 20.46
CA ALA A 336 1.38 2.79 19.91
C ALA A 336 1.72 1.58 20.81
N SER A 337 1.26 1.52 22.07
CA SER A 337 1.48 0.37 22.96
C SER A 337 0.45 -0.75 22.81
N THR A 338 -0.64 -0.51 22.09
CA THR A 338 -1.72 -1.48 21.83
C THR A 338 -1.72 -1.89 20.36
N VAL A 339 -2.05 -3.15 20.07
CA VAL A 339 -2.39 -3.60 18.71
C VAL A 339 -3.72 -4.35 18.72
N TYR A 340 -4.62 -3.94 17.82
CA TYR A 340 -5.88 -4.62 17.53
C TYR A 340 -5.65 -5.73 16.50
N TYR A 341 -6.33 -6.87 16.64
CA TYR A 341 -6.27 -7.98 15.69
C TYR A 341 -7.66 -8.51 15.30
N TYR A 342 -7.81 -8.95 14.05
CA TYR A 342 -8.97 -9.71 13.58
C TYR A 342 -8.52 -10.96 12.81
N VAL A 343 -9.12 -12.11 13.10
CA VAL A 343 -8.83 -13.39 12.43
C VAL A 343 -9.98 -13.75 11.48
N SER A 344 -9.68 -13.82 10.18
CA SER A 344 -10.57 -14.40 9.17
C SER A 344 -9.97 -15.65 8.54
N VAL A 345 -10.85 -16.56 8.14
CA VAL A 345 -10.52 -17.76 7.37
C VAL A 345 -11.46 -17.75 6.15
N PRO A 346 -11.11 -17.06 5.05
CA PRO A 346 -12.05 -16.81 3.94
C PRO A 346 -12.68 -18.07 3.34
N ASN A 347 -11.95 -19.19 3.35
CA ASN A 347 -12.43 -20.50 2.89
C ASN A 347 -13.47 -21.16 3.84
N LEU A 348 -13.75 -20.57 5.01
CA LEU A 348 -14.81 -20.96 5.95
C LEU A 348 -15.83 -19.83 6.22
N ASP A 349 -15.41 -18.57 6.12
CA ASP A 349 -16.26 -17.39 6.32
C ASP A 349 -17.23 -17.16 5.16
N VAL A 350 -16.84 -17.49 3.92
CA VAL A 350 -17.73 -17.45 2.76
C VAL A 350 -18.65 -18.67 2.80
N ARG A 351 -19.91 -18.42 3.19
CA ARG A 351 -20.98 -19.43 3.25
C ARG A 351 -22.15 -18.99 2.40
N ASP A 352 -22.94 -19.95 1.93
CA ASP A 352 -24.10 -19.72 1.05
C ASP A 352 -25.36 -19.21 1.80
N ASP A 353 -25.16 -18.56 2.95
CA ASP A 353 -26.21 -18.09 3.87
C ASP A 353 -26.53 -16.59 3.78
N ASP A 354 -25.86 -15.84 2.89
CA ASP A 354 -25.83 -14.37 2.91
C ASP A 354 -25.65 -13.75 1.50
N GLU A 355 -26.44 -12.71 1.18
CA GLU A 355 -26.27 -11.91 -0.06
C GLU A 355 -24.88 -11.23 -0.10
N THR A 356 -24.34 -10.87 1.06
CA THR A 356 -23.04 -10.18 1.21
C THR A 356 -21.86 -11.14 1.30
N ARG A 357 -22.06 -12.46 1.12
CA ARG A 357 -21.03 -13.51 1.35
C ARG A 357 -19.68 -13.21 0.69
N LEU A 358 -19.67 -12.57 -0.48
CA LEU A 358 -18.44 -12.30 -1.23
C LEU A 358 -17.54 -11.23 -0.59
N HIS A 359 -18.07 -10.36 0.27
CA HIS A 359 -17.28 -9.41 1.06
C HIS A 359 -16.35 -10.13 2.06
N ARG A 360 -16.63 -11.41 2.37
CA ARG A 360 -15.82 -12.28 3.25
C ARG A 360 -14.70 -13.04 2.51
N THR A 361 -14.55 -12.87 1.19
CA THR A 361 -13.46 -13.48 0.42
C THR A 361 -12.10 -12.80 0.72
N ALA A 362 -10.99 -13.54 0.52
CA ALA A 362 -9.63 -13.02 0.77
C ALA A 362 -9.35 -11.72 -0.01
N VAL A 363 -9.65 -11.73 -1.32
CA VAL A 363 -9.54 -10.55 -2.20
C VAL A 363 -10.40 -9.40 -1.68
N ALA A 364 -11.66 -9.65 -1.30
CA ALA A 364 -12.55 -8.58 -0.85
C ALA A 364 -12.11 -7.94 0.47
N GLN A 365 -11.66 -8.74 1.45
CA GLN A 365 -11.18 -8.23 2.73
C GLN A 365 -9.87 -7.46 2.59
N VAL A 366 -8.90 -7.99 1.83
CA VAL A 366 -7.60 -7.30 1.60
C VAL A 366 -7.81 -5.99 0.81
N PHE A 367 -8.67 -6.00 -0.21
CA PHE A 367 -9.01 -4.81 -0.99
C PHE A 367 -9.64 -3.70 -0.13
N ALA A 368 -10.69 -4.02 0.65
CA ALA A 368 -11.34 -3.03 1.50
C ALA A 368 -10.46 -2.59 2.68
N PHE A 369 -9.56 -3.46 3.18
CA PHE A 369 -8.52 -3.10 4.16
C PHE A 369 -7.50 -2.11 3.59
N ILE A 370 -7.11 -2.26 2.32
CA ILE A 370 -6.23 -1.29 1.64
C ILE A 370 -6.92 0.07 1.51
N LEU A 371 -8.20 0.12 1.10
CA LEU A 371 -8.96 1.38 1.02
C LEU A 371 -9.08 2.09 2.39
N GLN A 372 -9.15 1.36 3.50
CA GLN A 372 -9.05 1.95 4.85
C GLN A 372 -7.67 2.56 5.11
N SER A 373 -6.58 1.82 4.84
CA SER A 373 -5.21 2.33 5.08
C SER A 373 -4.83 3.49 4.18
N LEU A 374 -5.34 3.55 2.94
CA LEU A 374 -5.14 4.67 2.02
C LEU A 374 -5.76 5.96 2.56
N ARG A 375 -6.96 5.87 3.16
CA ARG A 375 -7.65 6.99 3.85
C ARG A 375 -6.99 7.42 5.16
N ALA A 376 -6.10 6.61 5.74
CA ALA A 376 -5.45 6.94 7.01
C ALA A 376 -4.32 7.97 6.83
N GLU A 377 -4.25 8.93 7.76
CA GLU A 377 -3.14 9.89 7.86
C GLU A 377 -1.93 9.23 8.55
N PRO A 378 -0.68 9.54 8.15
CA PRO A 378 0.50 8.91 8.76
C PRO A 378 0.68 9.24 10.25
N PRO A 379 1.25 8.33 11.06
CA PRO A 379 1.53 8.57 12.47
C PRO A 379 2.29 9.85 12.78
N SER A 380 1.87 10.52 13.85
CA SER A 380 2.56 11.70 14.39
C SER A 380 3.90 11.34 15.03
N GLN A 381 4.75 12.34 15.28
CA GLN A 381 6.02 12.12 15.99
C GLN A 381 5.80 11.72 17.47
N VAL A 382 4.69 12.14 18.09
CA VAL A 382 4.26 11.68 19.43
C VAL A 382 4.00 10.16 19.45
N TRP A 383 3.41 9.60 18.40
CA TRP A 383 3.19 8.14 18.29
C TRP A 383 4.53 7.37 18.30
N HIS A 384 5.51 7.87 17.54
CA HIS A 384 6.85 7.30 17.52
C HIS A 384 7.62 7.49 18.84
N ASP A 385 7.45 8.62 19.54
CA ASP A 385 8.03 8.84 20.86
C ASP A 385 7.45 7.85 21.88
N ALA A 386 6.13 7.65 21.88
CA ALA A 386 5.46 6.66 22.72
C ALA A 386 5.96 5.24 22.41
N ALA A 387 6.04 4.87 21.12
CA ALA A 387 6.57 3.60 20.68
C ALA A 387 8.04 3.38 21.10
N ALA A 388 8.84 4.45 21.17
CA ALA A 388 10.24 4.38 21.63
C ALA A 388 10.38 4.12 23.14
N THR A 389 9.31 4.24 23.93
CA THR A 389 9.27 3.82 25.34
C THR A 389 8.92 2.35 25.55
N LEU A 390 8.62 1.60 24.48
CA LEU A 390 8.27 0.19 24.57
C LEU A 390 9.48 -0.70 24.88
N ASP A 391 9.19 -1.77 25.59
CA ASP A 391 10.16 -2.79 25.97
C ASP A 391 10.50 -3.73 24.81
N THR A 392 11.68 -4.33 24.89
CA THR A 392 12.20 -5.27 23.89
C THR A 392 12.08 -6.70 24.39
N TRP A 393 11.66 -7.62 23.52
CA TRP A 393 11.50 -9.04 23.86
C TRP A 393 12.87 -9.65 24.19
N ALA A 394 13.08 -9.99 25.47
CA ALA A 394 14.39 -10.37 25.99
C ALA A 394 14.72 -11.88 25.87
N VAL A 395 13.72 -12.73 25.63
CA VAL A 395 13.84 -14.19 25.75
C VAL A 395 14.23 -14.83 24.42
N GLU A 396 15.31 -15.63 24.43
CA GLU A 396 15.75 -16.44 23.29
C GLU A 396 14.70 -17.50 22.94
N TYR A 397 14.09 -17.35 21.76
CA TYR A 397 12.88 -18.08 21.36
C TYR A 397 13.13 -19.54 20.95
N ASP A 398 14.39 -19.90 20.71
CA ASP A 398 14.81 -21.26 20.35
C ASP A 398 14.50 -22.27 21.48
N ASP A 399 14.45 -21.81 22.74
CA ASP A 399 14.06 -22.59 23.90
C ASP A 399 12.54 -22.91 23.90
N ILE A 400 11.69 -21.99 23.43
CA ILE A 400 10.23 -22.18 23.41
C ILE A 400 9.82 -23.20 22.34
N LEU A 401 10.41 -23.14 21.14
CA LEU A 401 10.08 -24.05 20.05
C LEU A 401 10.63 -25.47 20.24
N SER A 402 11.79 -25.61 20.88
CA SER A 402 12.44 -26.90 21.14
C SER A 402 11.81 -27.66 22.31
N ARG A 403 11.20 -26.96 23.28
CA ARG A 403 10.42 -27.55 24.39
C ARG A 403 9.10 -28.19 23.97
N ILE A 404 8.65 -28.05 22.72
CA ILE A 404 7.40 -28.63 22.19
C ILE A 404 7.66 -30.08 21.71
N PRO A 405 7.06 -31.11 22.33
CA PRO A 405 7.15 -32.48 21.80
C PRO A 405 6.44 -32.57 20.45
N GLU A 406 7.11 -33.13 19.42
CA GLU A 406 6.50 -33.25 18.09
C GLU A 406 5.18 -34.04 18.08
N THR A 407 4.96 -34.89 19.08
CA THR A 407 3.70 -35.63 19.30
C THR A 407 2.50 -34.72 19.58
N VAL A 408 2.70 -33.53 20.15
CA VAL A 408 1.62 -32.56 20.41
C VAL A 408 1.22 -31.83 19.12
N ARG A 409 2.20 -31.51 18.24
CA ARG A 409 1.93 -31.02 16.88
C ARG A 409 1.34 -32.11 15.97
N LYS A 410 1.72 -33.38 16.18
CA LYS A 410 1.27 -34.54 15.39
C LYS A 410 0.05 -35.25 15.99
N GLY A 411 -0.92 -34.48 16.48
CA GLY A 411 -2.23 -35.03 16.85
C GLY A 411 -2.89 -35.69 15.63
N LYS A 412 -2.94 -37.02 15.57
CA LYS A 412 -3.40 -37.82 14.41
C LYS A 412 -4.93 -37.82 14.18
N GLN A 413 -5.61 -36.75 14.56
CA GLN A 413 -7.02 -36.53 14.26
C GLN A 413 -7.18 -35.09 13.79
N PRO A 414 -7.96 -34.81 12.74
CA PRO A 414 -8.47 -33.47 12.51
C PRO A 414 -9.28 -33.10 13.75
N ARG A 415 -8.74 -32.20 14.58
CA ARG A 415 -9.56 -31.51 15.57
C ARG A 415 -10.52 -30.65 14.76
N ALA A 416 -11.81 -30.69 15.08
CA ALA A 416 -12.72 -29.71 14.54
C ALA A 416 -12.20 -28.34 15.01
N SER A 417 -11.78 -27.50 14.06
CA SER A 417 -11.06 -26.26 14.38
C SER A 417 -11.90 -25.42 15.35
N PRO A 418 -11.32 -24.85 16.42
CA PRO A 418 -12.08 -24.02 17.36
C PRO A 418 -12.56 -22.71 16.71
N TYR A 419 -12.10 -22.41 15.49
CA TYR A 419 -12.58 -21.30 14.68
C TYR A 419 -14.08 -21.42 14.37
N LYS A 420 -14.82 -20.35 14.69
CA LYS A 420 -16.23 -20.21 14.32
C LYS A 420 -16.32 -19.20 13.18
N ALA A 421 -16.75 -19.66 12.01
CA ALA A 421 -16.96 -18.82 10.83
C ALA A 421 -17.82 -17.59 11.17
N GLN A 422 -17.37 -16.40 10.78
CA GLN A 422 -17.97 -15.16 11.23
C GLN A 422 -19.23 -14.81 10.43
N HIS A 423 -20.38 -14.95 11.09
CA HIS A 423 -21.66 -14.51 10.57
C HIS A 423 -21.88 -13.04 10.94
N TRP A 424 -21.67 -12.14 9.98
CA TRP A 424 -22.04 -10.74 10.10
C TRP A 424 -23.57 -10.70 10.28
N ARG A 425 -24.09 -10.01 11.31
CA ARG A 425 -25.55 -9.94 11.50
C ARG A 425 -26.13 -8.98 10.45
N GLY A 426 -26.54 -9.57 9.33
CA GLY A 426 -26.89 -8.87 8.11
C GLY A 426 -27.83 -7.67 8.29
N PHE A 427 -27.54 -6.65 7.49
CA PHE A 427 -28.35 -5.47 7.18
C PHE A 427 -29.67 -5.29 7.96
N LYS A 428 -29.64 -4.39 8.95
CA LYS A 428 -30.86 -3.68 9.36
C LYS A 428 -31.24 -2.59 8.35
N ARG A 429 -31.43 -2.97 7.08
CA ARG A 429 -32.19 -2.12 6.15
C ARG A 429 -33.61 -2.01 6.72
N SER A 430 -34.11 -0.78 6.83
CA SER A 430 -35.51 -0.56 7.19
C SER A 430 -36.40 -1.29 6.18
N PRO A 431 -37.58 -1.83 6.58
CA PRO A 431 -38.41 -2.64 5.68
C PRO A 431 -38.99 -1.81 4.54
N ILE A 432 -38.25 -1.73 3.42
CA ILE A 432 -38.68 -1.09 2.17
C ILE A 432 -39.69 -2.03 1.48
N ARG A 433 -40.91 -1.96 1.99
CA ARG A 433 -42.21 -2.26 1.36
C ARG A 433 -42.12 -2.65 -0.12
N THR A 434 -41.97 -3.95 -0.37
CA THR A 434 -42.04 -4.53 -1.71
C THR A 434 -43.39 -4.18 -2.36
N ARG A 435 -43.36 -3.55 -3.53
CA ARG A 435 -44.57 -3.24 -4.32
C ARG A 435 -44.66 -4.16 -5.52
N SER A 436 -45.66 -5.04 -5.48
CA SER A 436 -46.41 -5.57 -6.63
C SER A 436 -45.59 -6.03 -7.83
N SER A 437 -45.22 -7.32 -7.83
CA SER A 437 -45.27 -8.09 -9.07
C SER A 437 -46.73 -8.39 -9.37
N CYS A 438 -47.26 -7.88 -10.49
CA CYS A 438 -48.59 -8.22 -10.96
C CYS A 438 -48.51 -9.50 -11.80
N ARG A 439 -49.18 -10.58 -11.40
CA ARG A 439 -49.60 -11.64 -12.33
C ARG A 439 -51.05 -11.40 -12.78
N PRO A 440 -51.41 -11.73 -14.02
CA PRO A 440 -52.79 -11.57 -14.50
C PRO A 440 -53.79 -12.44 -13.74
N LEU A 441 -55.05 -12.05 -13.81
CA LEU A 441 -56.20 -12.90 -13.48
C LEU A 441 -56.66 -13.58 -14.77
N ASP A 442 -56.56 -14.90 -14.83
CA ASP A 442 -57.34 -15.70 -15.78
C ASP A 442 -58.66 -16.15 -15.10
N ILE A 443 -59.74 -16.18 -15.87
CA ILE A 443 -61.12 -16.45 -15.44
C ILE A 443 -61.75 -17.47 -16.41
N ASN A 444 -62.67 -18.29 -15.91
CA ASN A 444 -63.21 -19.54 -16.50
C ASN A 444 -62.25 -20.72 -16.34
N SER A 445 -62.67 -21.98 -16.11
CA SER A 445 -63.98 -22.60 -15.83
C SER A 445 -63.69 -24.02 -15.26
N GLY A 446 -64.56 -24.76 -14.56
CA GLY A 446 -65.99 -24.67 -14.30
C GLY A 446 -66.62 -26.06 -14.52
N PHE A 447 -67.24 -26.67 -13.49
CA PHE A 447 -67.60 -28.12 -13.39
C PHE A 447 -66.35 -29.04 -13.36
N GLY A 448 -66.26 -30.21 -12.72
CA GLY A 448 -67.19 -31.21 -12.15
C GLY A 448 -66.59 -32.60 -12.52
N ASP A 449 -66.80 -33.75 -11.86
CA ASP A 449 -67.53 -34.15 -10.63
C ASP A 449 -66.99 -35.55 -10.22
N ASP A 450 -67.20 -36.02 -8.97
CA ASP A 450 -67.04 -37.43 -8.47
C ASP A 450 -65.66 -38.17 -8.62
N SER A 451 -65.30 -39.22 -7.85
CA SER A 451 -65.78 -39.79 -6.56
C SER A 451 -64.69 -40.69 -5.91
N ASP A 452 -64.91 -41.13 -4.65
CA ASP A 452 -64.30 -42.26 -3.91
C ASP A 452 -62.77 -42.23 -3.58
N ASP A 453 -62.22 -42.78 -2.48
CA ASP A 453 -62.64 -43.11 -1.09
C ASP A 453 -61.31 -43.51 -0.32
N SER A 454 -61.14 -43.73 1.00
CA SER A 454 -61.96 -43.81 2.24
C SER A 454 -61.12 -43.34 3.46
N ASP A 455 -61.73 -43.23 4.66
CA ASP A 455 -61.24 -43.46 6.07
C ASP A 455 -59.84 -42.93 6.54
N ASP A 456 -59.62 -42.42 7.77
CA ASP A 456 -60.37 -42.44 9.05
C ASP A 456 -60.22 -41.11 9.86
N GLU A 457 -61.29 -40.72 10.58
CA GLU A 457 -61.42 -40.11 11.93
C GLU A 457 -60.27 -39.27 12.59
N ASP A 458 -60.51 -38.20 13.36
CA ASP A 458 -61.65 -37.26 13.55
C ASP A 458 -61.14 -35.97 14.28
N ALA A 459 -61.98 -34.93 14.41
CA ALA A 459 -61.72 -33.62 15.03
C ALA A 459 -62.45 -33.49 16.40
N PRO A 460 -63.18 -32.42 16.79
CA PRO A 460 -63.11 -30.96 16.58
C PRO A 460 -62.97 -30.25 17.98
N PRO A 461 -63.54 -29.05 18.33
CA PRO A 461 -64.07 -27.91 17.55
C PRO A 461 -63.52 -26.51 17.96
N SER A 462 -63.96 -25.45 17.24
CA SER A 462 -63.86 -24.03 17.65
C SER A 462 -65.05 -23.59 18.53
N PRO A 463 -65.08 -22.34 19.07
CA PRO A 463 -65.94 -21.32 18.40
C PRO A 463 -65.56 -19.81 18.53
N THR A 464 -65.78 -19.08 17.43
CA THR A 464 -66.56 -17.79 17.32
C THR A 464 -66.14 -16.47 18.02
N ALA A 465 -65.68 -15.52 17.18
CA ALA A 465 -66.00 -14.06 17.03
C ALA A 465 -66.27 -13.09 18.23
N GLY A 466 -65.93 -11.78 18.07
CA GLY A 466 -66.21 -10.79 19.15
C GLY A 466 -66.02 -9.25 19.01
N ARG A 467 -66.26 -8.59 17.86
CA ARG A 467 -66.55 -7.12 17.77
C ARG A 467 -65.46 -6.13 18.31
N SER A 468 -65.85 -4.87 18.60
CA SER A 468 -64.96 -3.68 18.69
C SER A 468 -65.39 -2.68 19.79
N THR A 469 -64.61 -1.60 19.94
CA THR A 469 -64.85 -0.30 20.64
C THR A 469 -64.80 -0.17 22.18
N ARG A 470 -63.70 0.49 22.64
CA ARG A 470 -63.62 1.72 23.47
C ARG A 470 -64.08 1.78 24.96
N PHE A 471 -63.18 2.37 25.77
CA PHE A 471 -63.36 2.96 27.13
C PHE A 471 -63.75 1.97 28.25
N GLY A 472 -63.43 2.20 29.54
CA GLY A 472 -62.62 3.25 30.21
C GLY A 472 -62.92 3.31 31.72
N LYS A 473 -62.09 4.05 32.51
CA LYS A 473 -62.15 4.18 34.01
C LYS A 473 -61.78 2.87 34.77
N GLU A 474 -61.44 2.78 36.07
CA GLU A 474 -60.90 3.60 37.20
C GLU A 474 -60.65 2.58 38.37
N ALA A 475 -59.87 2.78 39.45
CA ALA A 475 -58.89 3.79 39.87
C ALA A 475 -57.97 3.25 41.01
N ALA A 476 -56.84 3.93 41.25
CA ALA A 476 -56.24 4.27 42.57
C ALA A 476 -55.70 3.18 43.54
N SER A 477 -54.68 3.45 44.40
CA SER A 477 -53.61 4.48 44.38
C SER A 477 -52.57 4.33 45.52
N SER A 478 -51.27 4.36 45.21
CA SER A 478 -50.13 4.82 46.05
C SER A 478 -48.81 4.58 45.26
N SER A 479 -47.72 5.35 45.37
CA SER A 479 -47.40 6.58 46.13
C SER A 479 -46.29 7.41 45.44
N SER A 480 -46.38 8.75 45.53
CA SER A 480 -45.36 9.79 45.86
C SER A 480 -43.84 9.62 45.53
N VAL A 481 -42.98 10.65 45.36
CA VAL A 481 -43.00 12.14 45.21
C VAL A 481 -41.58 12.59 44.73
N SER A 482 -41.32 13.78 44.15
CA SER A 482 -42.13 14.68 43.31
C SER A 482 -41.30 15.82 42.66
N SER A 483 -41.23 15.84 41.32
CA SER A 483 -41.30 17.05 40.45
C SER A 483 -40.24 18.20 40.48
N GLY A 484 -40.12 18.88 39.33
CA GLY A 484 -39.66 20.28 39.24
C GLY A 484 -40.26 20.99 38.00
N ARG A 485 -40.49 22.32 38.09
CA ARG A 485 -40.87 23.29 37.03
C ARG A 485 -40.69 24.71 37.60
N ARG A 486 -40.04 25.68 36.92
CA ARG A 486 -40.49 26.58 35.82
C ARG A 486 -41.73 27.44 36.16
N GLY A 487 -41.57 28.77 36.23
CA GLY A 487 -42.68 29.74 36.28
C GLY A 487 -42.24 31.22 36.37
N GLN A 488 -42.71 32.06 35.44
CA GLN A 488 -42.34 33.46 35.16
C GLN A 488 -42.55 34.52 36.28
N GLY A 489 -41.74 35.60 36.24
CA GLY A 489 -42.28 36.99 36.21
C GLY A 489 -42.07 37.92 37.42
N GLY A 490 -41.65 39.18 37.17
CA GLY A 490 -41.98 40.32 38.04
C GLY A 490 -40.85 41.27 38.52
N ARG A 491 -40.65 42.39 37.80
CA ARG A 491 -40.26 43.75 38.27
C ARG A 491 -39.24 43.94 39.44
N GLY A 492 -38.12 44.59 39.11
CA GLY A 492 -37.64 45.77 39.88
C GLY A 492 -36.49 45.57 40.87
N GLY A 493 -35.32 46.16 40.58
CA GLY A 493 -34.19 46.27 41.50
C GLY A 493 -33.05 47.08 40.87
N ARG A 494 -32.64 48.19 41.49
CA ARG A 494 -31.75 49.22 40.90
C ARG A 494 -30.49 49.39 41.75
N GLN A 495 -29.32 49.06 41.20
CA GLN A 495 -28.05 49.61 41.71
C GLN A 495 -26.99 49.78 40.62
N GLN A 496 -26.32 50.93 40.67
CA GLN A 496 -25.07 51.31 39.97
C GLN A 496 -23.93 51.19 41.02
N ARG A 497 -22.62 51.24 40.78
CA ARG A 497 -21.73 51.52 39.63
C ARG A 497 -20.66 50.39 39.59
N GLY A 498 -19.72 50.31 38.64
CA GLY A 498 -19.37 51.24 37.57
C GLY A 498 -18.48 50.58 36.51
N ALA A 499 -17.95 51.39 35.59
CA ALA A 499 -17.16 50.91 34.46
C ALA A 499 -15.78 51.59 34.44
N GLU A 500 -14.76 50.81 34.08
CA GLU A 500 -13.53 51.31 33.47
C GLU A 500 -13.35 50.67 32.10
N GLN A 501 -12.79 51.43 31.16
CA GLN A 501 -12.70 51.06 29.75
C GLN A 501 -11.27 50.66 29.39
N THR A 502 -11.08 49.43 28.90
CA THR A 502 -9.87 49.05 28.17
C THR A 502 -10.24 48.49 26.81
N ARG A 503 -9.48 48.86 25.77
CA ARG A 503 -9.95 48.85 24.38
C ARG A 503 -9.86 47.48 23.71
N GLY A 504 -10.99 47.05 23.14
CA GLY A 504 -11.02 46.57 21.75
C GLY A 504 -10.20 45.33 21.39
N GLY A 505 -10.22 44.28 22.21
CA GLY A 505 -9.69 42.97 21.82
C GLY A 505 -10.49 42.34 20.69
N ARG A 506 -10.15 42.65 19.43
CA ARG A 506 -10.77 42.07 18.22
C ARG A 506 -10.34 40.61 18.09
N GLN A 507 -11.04 39.71 18.77
CA GLN A 507 -10.89 38.27 18.63
C GLN A 507 -10.95 37.88 17.15
N GLN A 508 -9.83 37.44 16.60
CA GLN A 508 -9.81 36.79 15.28
C GLN A 508 -10.57 35.47 15.43
N ARG A 509 -11.75 35.39 14.79
CA ARG A 509 -12.42 34.11 14.56
C ARG A 509 -11.43 33.21 13.81
N GLY A 510 -11.36 31.95 14.21
CA GLY A 510 -10.31 31.04 13.71
C GLY A 510 -10.30 30.96 12.19
N ALA A 511 -9.19 31.39 11.58
CA ALA A 511 -8.80 30.87 10.29
C ALA A 511 -8.38 29.41 10.48
N GLU A 512 -8.83 28.53 9.60
CA GLU A 512 -8.41 27.14 9.61
C GLU A 512 -6.88 27.07 9.48
N ARG A 513 -6.22 26.30 10.36
CA ARG A 513 -4.76 26.16 10.34
C ARG A 513 -4.36 25.36 9.11
N THR A 514 -4.02 26.06 8.02
CA THR A 514 -3.55 25.47 6.76
C THR A 514 -2.47 24.42 7.04
N ARG A 515 -2.72 23.18 6.63
CA ARG A 515 -1.83 22.04 6.87
C ARG A 515 -0.45 22.32 6.28
N ILE A 516 0.60 21.82 6.94
CA ILE A 516 1.99 22.02 6.49
C ILE A 516 2.24 21.48 5.07
N GLN A 517 1.48 20.46 4.64
CA GLN A 517 1.51 19.93 3.27
C GLN A 517 1.16 21.01 2.24
N ASP A 518 0.06 21.73 2.43
CA ASP A 518 -0.49 22.69 1.45
C ASP A 518 0.19 24.08 1.50
N ARG A 519 0.93 24.38 2.57
CA ARG A 519 1.62 25.67 2.74
C ARG A 519 2.72 25.91 1.70
N PRO A 520 2.79 27.09 1.06
CA PRO A 520 3.86 27.39 0.11
C PRO A 520 5.20 27.61 0.82
N TYR A 521 6.30 27.31 0.13
CA TYR A 521 7.66 27.58 0.61
C TYR A 521 8.00 29.08 0.54
N CYS A 522 8.93 29.53 1.38
CA CYS A 522 9.59 30.83 1.21
C CYS A 522 10.49 30.82 -0.03
N THR A 523 10.58 31.97 -0.70
CA THR A 523 11.46 32.15 -1.87
C THR A 523 12.94 32.08 -1.49
N HIS A 524 13.79 31.75 -2.48
CA HIS A 524 15.24 31.76 -2.28
C HIS A 524 15.76 33.11 -1.78
N HIS A 525 15.33 34.23 -2.37
CA HIS A 525 15.76 35.57 -1.94
C HIS A 525 15.34 35.87 -0.49
N CYS A 526 14.13 35.48 -0.07
CA CYS A 526 13.70 35.60 1.33
C CYS A 526 14.58 34.78 2.30
N LEU A 527 14.99 33.57 1.92
CA LEU A 527 15.84 32.73 2.76
C LEU A 527 17.32 33.16 2.70
N LEU A 528 17.77 33.76 1.60
CA LEU A 528 19.09 34.38 1.47
C LEU A 528 19.18 35.66 2.33
N GLY A 529 18.10 36.45 2.37
CA GLY A 529 17.93 37.58 3.27
C GLY A 529 18.01 37.16 4.74
N LEU A 530 17.34 36.06 5.11
CA LEU A 530 17.42 35.43 6.44
C LEU A 530 18.84 34.93 6.77
N ALA A 531 19.55 34.33 5.81
CA ALA A 531 20.89 33.79 6.00
C ALA A 531 21.95 34.89 6.20
N TYR A 532 21.89 35.96 5.41
CA TYR A 532 22.99 36.94 5.27
C TYR A 532 22.63 38.40 5.62
N GLY A 533 21.40 38.68 6.06
CA GLY A 533 21.00 39.99 6.59
C GLY A 533 20.38 40.97 5.58
N GLY A 534 19.73 40.45 4.55
CA GLY A 534 19.05 41.25 3.52
C GLY A 534 17.66 41.79 3.91
N PRO A 535 16.94 42.46 2.99
CA PRO A 535 15.53 42.79 3.13
C PRO A 535 14.65 41.54 2.96
N ILE A 536 13.39 41.64 3.38
CA ILE A 536 12.36 40.63 3.08
C ILE A 536 11.96 40.78 1.60
N ASP A 537 11.86 39.65 0.90
CA ASP A 537 11.37 39.58 -0.48
C ASP A 537 9.84 39.70 -0.50
N GLU A 538 9.33 40.75 -1.14
CA GLU A 538 7.90 41.06 -1.30
C GLU A 538 7.15 40.00 -2.10
N SER A 539 7.85 39.21 -2.94
CA SER A 539 7.27 38.07 -3.68
C SER A 539 7.18 36.78 -2.86
N CYS A 540 7.66 36.77 -1.61
CA CYS A 540 7.56 35.62 -0.73
C CYS A 540 6.11 35.41 -0.24
N PRO A 541 5.49 34.25 -0.48
CA PRO A 541 4.09 34.00 -0.09
C PRO A 541 3.87 33.88 1.43
N ASN A 542 4.94 33.96 2.23
CA ASN A 542 4.90 33.99 3.68
C ASN A 542 5.38 35.35 4.26
N ALA A 543 5.64 36.37 3.43
CA ALA A 543 6.27 37.64 3.82
C ALA A 543 5.60 38.32 5.02
N GLU A 544 4.27 38.40 5.03
CA GLU A 544 3.48 39.00 6.12
C GLU A 544 3.75 38.35 7.49
N SER A 545 4.09 37.06 7.52
CA SER A 545 4.41 36.33 8.76
C SER A 545 5.83 36.57 9.27
N HIS A 546 6.73 37.13 8.44
CA HIS A 546 8.14 37.32 8.77
C HIS A 546 8.39 38.58 9.62
N GLY A 547 7.44 39.51 9.68
CA GLY A 547 7.58 40.83 10.30
C GLY A 547 8.18 41.86 9.34
N SER A 548 8.77 42.93 9.88
CA SER A 548 9.37 44.02 9.07
C SER A 548 10.86 43.85 8.77
N ARG A 549 11.54 42.91 9.43
CA ARG A 549 12.96 42.56 9.22
C ARG A 549 13.19 41.09 9.54
N HIS A 550 14.12 40.45 8.84
CA HIS A 550 14.51 39.07 9.16
C HIS A 550 15.06 38.93 10.59
N ILE A 551 14.77 37.80 11.21
CA ILE A 551 15.42 37.40 12.46
C ILE A 551 16.86 36.93 12.19
N ASN A 552 17.77 37.15 13.12
CA ASN A 552 19.15 36.70 12.97
C ASN A 552 19.22 35.15 12.92
N LEU A 553 20.02 34.58 12.02
CA LEU A 553 20.19 33.12 11.84
C LEU A 553 20.59 32.38 13.14
N ALA A 554 21.36 33.03 14.02
CA ALA A 554 21.74 32.50 15.33
C ALA A 554 20.55 32.43 16.33
N LYS A 555 19.46 33.16 16.09
CA LYS A 555 18.18 32.99 16.80
C LYS A 555 17.26 31.98 16.10
N PHE A 556 17.28 31.96 14.76
CA PHE A 556 16.50 31.01 13.94
C PHE A 556 16.83 29.54 14.26
N LYS A 557 18.12 29.14 14.22
CA LYS A 557 18.54 27.74 14.46
C LYS A 557 18.05 27.19 15.83
N PRO A 558 18.21 27.89 16.98
CA PRO A 558 17.62 27.46 18.25
C PRO A 558 16.09 27.37 18.25
N LEU A 559 15.38 28.33 17.64
CA LEU A 559 13.92 28.33 17.62
C LEU A 559 13.36 27.12 16.86
N VAL A 560 13.92 26.79 15.69
CA VAL A 560 13.55 25.58 14.93
C VAL A 560 13.83 24.32 15.76
N ARG A 561 15.00 24.24 16.41
CA ARG A 561 15.35 23.11 17.30
C ARG A 561 14.38 22.95 18.48
N THR A 562 13.94 24.06 19.09
CA THR A 562 12.98 24.04 20.20
C THR A 562 11.56 23.72 19.74
N GLN A 563 11.16 24.13 18.53
CA GLN A 563 9.87 23.76 17.96
C GLN A 563 9.80 22.26 17.70
N LEU A 564 10.72 21.67 16.94
CA LEU A 564 10.73 20.23 16.59
C LEU A 564 10.83 19.28 17.81
N ALA A 565 11.15 19.81 18.99
CA ALA A 565 11.17 19.10 20.27
C ALA A 565 9.84 19.17 21.06
N LYS A 566 8.88 19.98 20.61
CA LYS A 566 7.57 20.21 21.26
C LYS A 566 6.39 20.00 20.32
N ASP A 567 6.52 20.52 19.11
CA ASP A 567 5.56 20.47 18.01
C ASP A 567 5.71 19.12 17.28
N ARG A 568 5.02 18.11 17.80
CA ARG A 568 5.18 16.69 17.41
C ARG A 568 3.87 15.95 17.18
N GLY A 569 2.73 16.65 17.32
CA GLY A 569 1.38 16.13 17.08
C GLY A 569 1.02 16.00 15.59
N PRO A 570 -0.23 15.62 15.27
CA PRO A 570 -0.69 15.47 13.89
C PRO A 570 -0.82 16.83 13.15
N ASP A 571 -1.06 17.92 13.87
CA ASP A 571 -1.18 19.29 13.34
C ASP A 571 0.15 20.06 13.31
N ALA A 572 1.28 19.36 13.48
CA ALA A 572 2.60 19.97 13.60
C ALA A 572 3.02 20.71 12.33
N ASP A 573 3.80 21.78 12.49
CA ASP A 573 4.38 22.56 11.39
C ASP A 573 5.59 21.85 10.73
N SER A 574 5.67 20.52 10.79
CA SER A 574 6.68 19.71 10.11
C SER A 574 6.12 18.38 9.60
N VAL A 575 6.52 17.97 8.39
CA VAL A 575 6.09 16.71 7.76
C VAL A 575 7.22 16.11 6.89
N SER A 576 7.25 14.79 6.74
CA SER A 576 8.13 14.15 5.75
C SER A 576 7.61 14.41 4.33
N LEU A 577 8.50 14.68 3.39
CA LEU A 577 8.16 14.77 1.97
C LEU A 577 8.16 13.40 1.27
N TYR A 578 8.52 12.33 1.99
CA TYR A 578 8.68 10.97 1.44
C TYR A 578 9.66 10.86 0.26
N LEU A 579 10.46 11.90 0.03
CA LEU A 579 11.61 11.92 -0.87
C LEU A 579 12.86 11.48 -0.10
N SER A 580 13.39 10.31 -0.48
CA SER A 580 14.57 9.70 0.14
C SER A 580 15.77 9.77 -0.81
N GLY A 581 16.84 10.45 -0.39
CA GLY A 581 18.15 10.40 -1.06
C GLY A 581 19.00 9.23 -0.55
N SER A 582 20.25 9.11 -1.05
CA SER A 582 21.12 7.96 -0.73
C SER A 582 21.49 7.81 0.76
N ILE A 583 21.37 8.89 1.55
CA ILE A 583 21.59 8.92 3.00
C ILE A 583 20.29 9.10 3.80
N GLY A 584 19.35 9.92 3.30
CA GLY A 584 18.48 10.69 4.19
C GLY A 584 17.17 11.14 3.57
N ALA A 585 16.20 11.45 4.44
CA ALA A 585 14.86 11.90 4.06
C ALA A 585 14.79 13.43 4.00
N LEU A 586 13.95 13.96 3.11
CA LEU A 586 13.61 15.38 3.10
C LEU A 586 12.37 15.65 3.97
N LEU A 587 12.48 16.63 4.87
CA LEU A 587 11.39 17.13 5.70
C LEU A 587 10.98 18.54 5.23
N LYS A 588 9.69 18.84 5.20
CA LYS A 588 9.13 20.18 5.06
C LYS A 588 8.86 20.74 6.44
N ILE A 589 9.34 21.95 6.73
CA ILE A 589 9.28 22.56 8.06
C ILE A 589 8.85 24.03 7.94
N ARG A 590 7.94 24.47 8.82
CA ARG A 590 7.58 25.87 9.06
C ARG A 590 8.01 26.28 10.46
N LEU A 591 8.72 27.39 10.60
CA LEU A 591 8.95 28.02 11.90
C LEU A 591 7.69 28.78 12.33
N SER A 592 6.85 28.18 13.18
CA SER A 592 5.47 28.66 13.48
C SER A 592 5.43 30.13 13.89
N ALA A 593 6.40 30.57 14.71
CA ALA A 593 6.49 31.91 15.28
C ALA A 593 6.79 33.04 14.26
N PHE A 594 7.29 32.71 13.07
CA PHE A 594 7.68 33.69 12.03
C PHE A 594 7.32 33.26 10.61
N GLY A 595 6.57 32.17 10.43
CA GLY A 595 6.07 31.68 9.13
C GLY A 595 7.10 31.18 8.11
N TYR A 596 8.41 31.22 8.37
CA TYR A 596 9.43 30.73 7.45
C TYR A 596 9.21 29.24 7.13
N THR A 597 8.89 28.92 5.87
CA THR A 597 8.63 27.55 5.40
C THR A 597 9.73 27.13 4.42
N PHE A 598 10.43 26.04 4.75
CA PHE A 598 11.67 25.59 4.10
C PHE A 598 11.77 24.05 4.14
N VAL A 599 12.89 23.49 3.68
CA VAL A 599 13.17 22.04 3.68
C VAL A 599 14.38 21.72 4.55
N ALA A 600 14.43 20.50 5.08
CA ALA A 600 15.58 19.98 5.80
C ALA A 600 15.99 18.60 5.28
N LYS A 601 17.27 18.41 4.97
CA LYS A 601 17.86 17.08 4.70
C LYS A 601 18.20 16.43 6.03
N ALA A 602 17.51 15.34 6.36
CA ALA A 602 17.61 14.63 7.62
C ALA A 602 18.50 13.38 7.51
N VAL A 603 19.46 13.20 8.43
CA VAL A 603 20.36 12.02 8.41
C VAL A 603 20.45 11.28 9.76
N GLU A 604 20.68 9.97 9.70
CA GLU A 604 21.06 9.17 10.87
C GLU A 604 22.47 9.55 11.36
N ALA A 605 22.73 9.35 12.65
CA ALA A 605 24.00 9.75 13.29
C ALA A 605 25.30 9.26 12.59
N PRO A 606 25.40 8.04 12.02
CA PRO A 606 26.61 7.61 11.30
C PRO A 606 26.98 8.49 10.11
N CYS A 607 26.01 9.19 9.52
CA CYS A 607 26.17 9.97 8.30
C CYS A 607 26.45 11.46 8.55
N LEU A 608 26.50 11.90 9.81
CA LEU A 608 26.79 13.28 10.21
C LEU A 608 28.03 13.86 9.51
N LYS A 609 29.11 13.08 9.35
CA LYS A 609 30.34 13.53 8.67
C LYS A 609 30.11 13.94 7.20
N ARG A 610 29.17 13.28 6.49
CA ARG A 610 28.84 13.62 5.10
C ARG A 610 27.99 14.89 5.04
N LEU A 611 27.06 15.05 5.97
CA LEU A 611 26.23 16.27 6.09
C LEU A 611 27.05 17.51 6.52
N GLN A 612 28.06 17.34 7.38
CA GLN A 612 29.04 18.38 7.74
C GLN A 612 30.02 18.73 6.61
N HIS A 613 30.23 17.81 5.65
CA HIS A 613 30.96 18.12 4.43
C HIS A 613 30.09 18.90 3.45
N GLU A 614 28.84 18.48 3.29
CA GLU A 614 27.84 19.16 2.47
C GLU A 614 27.59 20.61 2.92
N GLU A 615 27.45 20.89 4.23
CA GLU A 615 27.35 22.25 4.78
C GLU A 615 28.52 23.14 4.31
N LYS A 616 29.75 22.63 4.34
CA LYS A 616 30.95 23.37 3.88
C LYS A 616 30.98 23.59 2.37
N MET A 617 30.41 22.67 1.58
CA MET A 617 30.27 22.88 0.13
C MET A 617 29.28 24.01 -0.15
N TYR A 618 28.16 24.09 0.58
CA TYR A 618 27.26 25.24 0.50
C TYR A 618 27.94 26.55 0.93
N ASP A 619 28.72 26.56 2.02
CA ASP A 619 29.46 27.76 2.47
C ASP A 619 30.44 28.27 1.40
N HIS A 620 31.14 27.37 0.70
CA HIS A 620 32.04 27.71 -0.41
C HIS A 620 31.28 28.22 -1.65
N LEU A 621 30.05 27.73 -1.88
CA LEU A 621 29.17 28.10 -2.99
C LEU A 621 28.25 29.30 -2.70
N ARG A 622 28.53 30.07 -1.63
CA ARG A 622 27.71 31.20 -1.16
C ARG A 622 27.31 32.21 -2.24
N SER A 623 28.11 32.40 -3.30
CA SER A 623 27.84 33.33 -4.39
C SER A 623 26.79 32.84 -5.41
N ILE A 624 26.41 31.56 -5.41
CA ILE A 624 25.39 30.98 -6.31
C ILE A 624 24.19 30.38 -5.57
N GLN A 625 24.14 30.54 -4.24
CA GLN A 625 23.02 30.12 -3.40
C GLN A 625 21.75 30.92 -3.76
N GLY A 626 20.68 30.20 -4.09
CA GLY A 626 19.41 30.77 -4.50
C GLY A 626 19.27 31.05 -6.01
N GLU A 627 20.31 30.77 -6.81
CA GLU A 627 20.27 30.85 -8.28
C GLU A 627 20.56 29.49 -8.95
N HIS A 628 21.53 28.73 -8.43
CA HIS A 628 21.94 27.44 -9.00
C HIS A 628 22.07 26.30 -7.98
N VAL A 629 22.13 26.62 -6.68
CA VAL A 629 22.08 25.66 -5.57
C VAL A 629 21.14 26.20 -4.48
N PRO A 630 20.52 25.34 -3.65
CA PRO A 630 19.72 25.79 -2.52
C PRO A 630 20.45 26.78 -1.59
N VAL A 631 19.69 27.70 -1.00
CA VAL A 631 20.17 28.53 0.10
C VAL A 631 20.32 27.67 1.35
N CYS A 632 21.51 27.68 1.95
CA CYS A 632 21.81 26.93 3.15
C CYS A 632 21.63 27.80 4.40
N LEU A 633 20.66 27.42 5.23
CA LEU A 633 20.46 27.97 6.57
C LEU A 633 21.31 27.21 7.62
N GLY A 634 22.03 26.18 7.18
CA GLY A 634 23.02 25.42 7.94
C GLY A 634 22.47 24.29 8.81
N LEU A 635 23.37 23.58 9.47
CA LEU A 635 23.12 22.38 10.28
C LEU A 635 22.51 22.71 11.64
N ILE A 636 21.59 21.85 12.10
CA ILE A 636 21.13 21.75 13.49
C ILE A 636 21.13 20.29 13.98
N ASN A 637 21.34 20.13 15.29
CA ASN A 637 21.17 18.86 15.99
C ASN A 637 19.82 18.87 16.72
N LEU A 638 19.03 17.81 16.60
CA LEU A 638 17.73 17.72 17.26
C LEU A 638 17.86 17.44 18.78
N VAL A 639 16.76 17.63 19.52
CA VAL A 639 16.68 17.25 20.95
C VAL A 639 16.17 15.81 21.05
N LEU A 640 14.96 15.58 20.53
CA LEU A 640 14.40 14.26 20.26
C LEU A 640 14.71 13.89 18.80
N PRO A 641 14.96 12.61 18.46
CA PRO A 641 15.08 12.19 17.08
C PRO A 641 13.78 12.45 16.29
N TYR A 642 13.91 12.56 14.98
CA TYR A 642 12.78 12.51 14.05
C TYR A 642 12.70 11.08 13.47
N TYR A 643 11.51 10.50 13.45
CA TYR A 643 11.26 9.13 13.01
C TYR A 643 10.54 9.13 11.66
N TYR A 644 11.03 8.35 10.71
CA TYR A 644 10.41 8.19 9.39
C TYR A 644 10.98 6.95 8.68
N ASP A 645 10.13 6.07 8.12
CA ASP A 645 10.51 4.92 7.28
C ASP A 645 11.57 3.94 7.87
N GLY A 646 11.61 3.77 9.20
CA GLY A 646 12.65 2.98 9.87
C GLY A 646 14.01 3.68 9.95
N GLY A 647 14.09 4.96 9.60
CA GLY A 647 15.18 5.87 9.87
C GLY A 647 14.99 6.63 11.19
N VAL A 648 16.09 6.80 11.94
CA VAL A 648 16.12 7.55 13.21
C VAL A 648 17.04 8.76 13.05
N PHE A 649 16.47 9.86 12.59
CA PHE A 649 17.19 11.05 12.17
C PHE A 649 17.51 11.95 13.37
N ARG A 650 18.74 12.48 13.44
CA ARG A 650 19.21 13.32 14.57
C ARG A 650 19.84 14.64 14.16
N HIS A 651 20.20 14.78 12.89
CA HIS A 651 20.90 15.93 12.35
C HIS A 651 20.16 16.40 11.09
N LEU A 652 19.86 17.70 11.02
CA LEU A 652 19.13 18.32 9.91
C LEU A 652 20.00 19.41 9.29
N LEU A 653 20.22 19.36 7.97
CA LEU A 653 20.75 20.49 7.19
C LEU A 653 19.57 21.28 6.62
N LEU A 654 19.46 22.54 7.01
CA LEU A 654 18.31 23.39 6.68
C LEU A 654 18.56 24.11 5.34
N LEU A 655 17.67 23.93 4.36
CA LEU A 655 17.81 24.36 2.96
C LEU A 655 16.55 25.03 2.42
N SER A 656 16.68 25.92 1.43
CA SER A 656 15.54 26.33 0.60
C SER A 656 15.02 25.18 -0.26
N TRP A 657 13.73 25.17 -0.59
CA TRP A 657 13.17 24.24 -1.57
C TRP A 657 13.78 24.48 -2.97
N GLY A 658 14.36 23.45 -3.59
CA GLY A 658 14.99 23.54 -4.92
C GLY A 658 14.07 23.18 -6.10
N GLY A 659 12.86 22.70 -5.82
CA GLY A 659 11.93 22.17 -6.82
C GLY A 659 11.85 20.65 -6.85
N ARG A 660 11.08 20.12 -7.80
CA ARG A 660 10.94 18.66 -8.01
C ARG A 660 12.14 18.10 -8.78
N PRO A 661 12.56 16.84 -8.58
CA PRO A 661 13.65 16.25 -9.37
C PRO A 661 13.33 16.24 -10.87
N LEU A 662 14.32 16.51 -11.71
CA LEU A 662 14.13 16.79 -13.13
C LEU A 662 13.37 15.70 -13.93
N PRO A 663 13.55 14.37 -13.69
CA PRO A 663 12.81 13.34 -14.40
C PRO A 663 11.27 13.49 -14.34
N TYR A 664 10.74 13.98 -13.22
CA TYR A 664 9.30 14.16 -13.00
C TYR A 664 8.74 15.45 -13.64
N CYS A 665 9.60 16.35 -14.12
CA CYS A 665 9.22 17.64 -14.71
C CYS A 665 9.08 17.60 -16.25
N THR A 666 9.33 16.43 -16.85
CA THR A 666 9.62 16.26 -18.29
C THR A 666 8.46 16.54 -19.26
N ASN A 667 7.22 16.59 -18.76
CA ASN A 667 6.02 16.84 -19.57
C ASN A 667 5.64 18.33 -19.72
N GLN A 668 6.33 19.24 -19.02
CA GLN A 668 5.88 20.65 -18.90
C GLN A 668 6.91 21.69 -19.39
N ILE A 669 8.12 21.28 -19.81
CA ILE A 669 9.24 22.21 -20.04
C ILE A 669 9.95 21.94 -21.37
N ASP A 670 10.34 23.02 -22.06
CA ASP A 670 11.24 23.00 -23.22
C ASP A 670 12.61 22.39 -22.84
N LYS A 671 12.85 21.19 -23.36
CA LYS A 671 14.04 20.36 -23.08
C LYS A 671 15.35 21.07 -23.46
N THR A 672 15.36 21.83 -24.55
CA THR A 672 16.57 22.53 -25.03
C THR A 672 16.93 23.68 -24.10
N ARG A 673 15.92 24.42 -23.59
CA ARG A 673 16.12 25.48 -22.60
C ARG A 673 16.55 24.93 -21.24
N VAL A 674 16.03 23.78 -20.81
CA VAL A 674 16.47 23.06 -19.60
C VAL A 674 17.95 22.67 -19.70
N ILE A 675 18.37 22.00 -20.78
CA ILE A 675 19.76 21.54 -20.93
C ILE A 675 20.74 22.73 -20.95
N ALA A 676 20.37 23.84 -21.59
CA ALA A 676 21.17 25.07 -21.58
C ALA A 676 21.30 25.68 -20.16
N ALA A 677 20.20 25.77 -19.41
CA ALA A 677 20.18 26.32 -18.05
C ALA A 677 20.94 25.43 -17.05
N VAL A 678 20.80 24.10 -17.15
CA VAL A 678 21.56 23.13 -16.36
C VAL A 678 23.06 23.23 -16.67
N SER A 679 23.43 23.35 -17.95
CA SER A 679 24.83 23.54 -18.37
C SER A 679 25.42 24.84 -17.82
N ALA A 680 24.63 25.91 -17.74
CA ALA A 680 25.02 27.17 -17.09
C ALA A 680 25.24 27.00 -15.59
N ALA A 681 24.32 26.31 -14.88
CA ALA A 681 24.43 26.04 -13.44
C ALA A 681 25.71 25.24 -13.11
N PHE A 682 25.99 24.15 -13.84
CA PHE A 682 27.25 23.39 -13.67
C PHE A 682 28.48 24.20 -14.07
N THR A 683 28.42 25.05 -15.10
CA THR A 683 29.51 25.96 -15.45
C THR A 683 29.81 26.93 -14.29
N SER A 684 28.79 27.44 -13.61
CA SER A 684 28.95 28.29 -12.43
C SER A 684 29.50 27.53 -11.21
N LEU A 685 29.09 26.28 -10.98
CA LEU A 685 29.68 25.38 -9.98
C LEU A 685 31.20 25.17 -10.24
N HIS A 686 31.56 24.88 -11.49
CA HIS A 686 32.93 24.61 -11.92
C HIS A 686 33.82 25.87 -11.91
N ARG A 687 33.24 27.07 -12.13
CA ARG A 687 33.95 28.37 -11.94
C ARG A 687 34.42 28.55 -10.49
N LEU A 688 33.66 28.05 -9.52
CA LEU A 688 34.01 28.06 -8.10
C LEU A 688 34.92 26.89 -7.68
N GLN A 689 35.51 26.17 -8.65
CA GLN A 689 36.40 25.02 -8.45
C GLN A 689 35.75 23.83 -7.73
N VAL A 690 34.42 23.74 -7.69
CA VAL A 690 33.70 22.59 -7.13
C VAL A 690 33.32 21.61 -8.23
N LEU A 691 33.69 20.35 -8.06
CA LEU A 691 33.24 19.20 -8.85
C LEU A 691 32.16 18.45 -8.05
N HIS A 692 31.05 18.04 -8.66
CA HIS A 692 29.94 17.42 -7.94
C HIS A 692 30.22 15.96 -7.52
N GLY A 693 30.84 15.17 -8.41
CA GLY A 693 31.14 13.76 -8.17
C GLY A 693 29.91 12.82 -8.13
N ASP A 694 28.73 13.34 -8.46
CA ASP A 694 27.46 12.58 -8.61
C ASP A 694 26.45 13.40 -9.45
N ALA A 695 26.86 13.85 -10.63
CA ALA A 695 26.13 14.83 -11.44
C ALA A 695 24.95 14.22 -12.23
N GLU A 696 24.13 13.42 -11.55
CA GLU A 696 23.04 12.64 -12.15
C GLU A 696 21.71 13.43 -12.19
N ALA A 697 20.83 13.08 -13.13
CA ALA A 697 19.56 13.78 -13.33
C ALA A 697 18.64 13.83 -12.09
N ARG A 698 18.76 12.86 -11.18
CA ARG A 698 18.09 12.83 -9.86
C ARG A 698 18.54 13.94 -8.90
N ASN A 699 19.79 14.41 -9.04
CA ASN A 699 20.42 15.42 -8.20
C ASN A 699 20.27 16.84 -8.80
N ILE A 700 19.42 16.96 -9.84
CA ILE A 700 19.04 18.22 -10.46
C ILE A 700 17.55 18.40 -10.18
N THR A 701 17.20 19.45 -9.46
CA THR A 701 15.81 19.85 -9.16
C THR A 701 15.39 21.05 -9.99
N TYR A 702 14.08 21.23 -10.21
CA TYR A 702 13.54 22.32 -11.01
C TYR A 702 12.26 22.90 -10.39
N ASP A 703 12.20 24.23 -10.30
CA ASP A 703 11.01 25.02 -9.93
C ASP A 703 10.87 26.20 -10.90
N LYS A 704 11.45 27.36 -10.56
CA LYS A 704 11.61 28.52 -11.47
C LYS A 704 12.90 28.47 -12.32
N GLY A 705 13.78 27.52 -12.02
CA GLY A 705 15.05 27.26 -12.70
C GLY A 705 15.71 26.00 -12.14
N PRO A 706 16.84 25.54 -12.73
CA PRO A 706 17.53 24.33 -12.28
C PRO A 706 18.39 24.59 -11.03
N MET A 707 18.20 23.75 -10.01
CA MET A 707 18.92 23.77 -8.73
C MET A 707 19.67 22.44 -8.54
N ILE A 708 20.99 22.52 -8.41
CA ILE A 708 21.88 21.38 -8.16
C ILE A 708 21.85 21.06 -6.65
N VAL A 709 21.65 19.79 -6.31
CA VAL A 709 21.48 19.30 -4.93
C VAL A 709 22.34 18.05 -4.64
N ASP A 710 22.45 17.68 -3.36
CA ASP A 710 23.20 16.50 -2.90
C ASP A 710 24.74 16.61 -3.00
N LEU A 711 25.30 17.72 -2.51
CA LEU A 711 26.74 18.02 -2.53
C LEU A 711 27.59 17.15 -1.55
N GLU A 712 27.02 16.05 -1.04
CA GLU A 712 27.66 15.10 -0.09
C GLU A 712 28.80 14.25 -0.70
N ARG A 713 29.03 14.37 -2.01
CA ARG A 713 30.14 13.80 -2.77
C ARG A 713 31.08 14.86 -3.38
N ALA A 714 30.68 16.13 -3.34
CA ALA A 714 31.35 17.21 -4.03
C ALA A 714 32.74 17.51 -3.46
N LYS A 715 33.64 18.02 -4.30
CA LYS A 715 35.04 18.28 -3.95
C LYS A 715 35.49 19.62 -4.51
N VAL A 716 36.17 20.41 -3.67
CA VAL A 716 36.97 21.54 -4.16
C VAL A 716 38.22 20.96 -4.82
N CYS A 717 38.34 21.13 -6.13
CA CYS A 717 39.46 20.67 -6.93
C CYS A 717 40.18 21.89 -7.50
N ALA A 718 41.37 22.19 -6.97
CA ALA A 718 42.21 23.25 -7.50
C ALA A 718 42.45 23.03 -8.99
N ARG A 719 42.11 24.02 -9.82
CA ARG A 719 42.58 24.06 -11.21
C ARG A 719 44.08 24.30 -11.18
N GLU A 720 44.86 23.40 -11.79
CA GLU A 720 46.24 23.72 -12.14
C GLU A 720 46.22 25.00 -12.99
N PRO A 721 47.08 26.00 -12.69
CA PRO A 721 47.18 27.19 -13.52
C PRO A 721 47.51 26.79 -14.96
N LEU A 722 46.81 27.37 -15.94
CA LEU A 722 47.20 27.25 -17.35
C LEU A 722 48.64 27.75 -17.47
N GLY A 723 49.55 26.83 -17.84
CA GLY A 723 50.99 27.08 -17.82
C GLY A 723 51.34 28.36 -18.58
N SER A 724 52.10 29.25 -17.92
CA SER A 724 52.52 30.52 -18.49
C SER A 724 53.26 30.31 -19.82
N ILE A 725 52.69 30.86 -20.90
CA ILE A 725 53.26 30.78 -22.25
C ILE A 725 54.67 31.40 -22.23
N PRO A 726 55.74 30.64 -22.52
CA PRO A 726 57.08 31.22 -22.66
C PRO A 726 57.13 32.12 -23.91
N PRO A 727 57.86 33.26 -23.88
CA PRO A 727 58.05 34.09 -25.05
C PRO A 727 58.84 33.35 -26.15
N ASP A 728 58.61 33.76 -27.41
CA ASP A 728 59.11 33.10 -28.62
C ASP A 728 60.65 33.07 -28.72
N SER A 729 61.21 31.88 -29.02
CA SER A 729 62.61 31.71 -29.41
C SER A 729 62.86 30.49 -30.31
N GLN A 730 62.58 30.65 -31.61
CA GLN A 730 63.27 30.03 -32.76
C GLN A 730 63.55 28.51 -32.77
N VAL A 731 62.68 27.79 -33.49
CA VAL A 731 62.96 26.68 -34.43
C VAL A 731 64.33 25.96 -34.34
N ARG A 732 64.33 24.69 -33.90
CA ARG A 732 65.17 23.63 -34.49
C ARG A 732 64.50 22.26 -34.38
N LYS A 733 64.47 21.51 -35.50
CA LYS A 733 63.76 20.22 -35.61
C LYS A 733 64.44 19.10 -34.82
N ARG A 734 63.66 18.31 -34.07
CA ARG A 734 63.93 16.88 -33.85
C ARG A 734 62.63 16.14 -33.51
N ASN A 735 62.31 15.10 -34.29
CA ASN A 735 61.22 14.18 -33.96
C ASN A 735 61.69 13.24 -32.84
N ARG A 736 60.93 13.16 -31.74
CA ARG A 736 60.47 11.85 -31.24
C ARG A 736 59.31 11.97 -30.27
N ASP A 737 58.52 10.91 -30.29
CA ASP A 737 57.29 10.66 -29.58
C ASP A 737 57.36 10.93 -28.07
N THR A 738 56.61 11.91 -27.61
CA THR A 738 56.02 11.87 -26.26
C THR A 738 54.57 12.32 -26.36
N LEU A 739 53.66 11.35 -26.50
CA LEU A 739 52.22 11.57 -26.39
C LEU A 739 51.88 11.98 -24.96
N GLN A 740 51.95 13.28 -24.67
CA GLN A 740 51.31 13.85 -23.48
C GLN A 740 49.81 13.61 -23.59
N LYS A 741 49.36 12.52 -22.98
CA LYS A 741 47.95 12.28 -22.68
C LYS A 741 47.52 13.35 -21.69
N HIS A 742 47.03 14.49 -22.20
CA HIS A 742 46.12 15.32 -21.41
C HIS A 742 44.98 14.42 -20.94
N GLY A 743 44.91 14.18 -19.63
CA GLY A 743 43.73 13.54 -19.04
C GLY A 743 42.51 14.42 -19.32
N ASP A 744 41.41 13.81 -19.74
CA ASP A 744 40.17 14.54 -20.00
C ASP A 744 39.75 15.26 -18.71
N ASP A 745 39.68 16.59 -18.78
CA ASP A 745 39.50 17.48 -17.61
C ASP A 745 38.27 17.02 -16.81
N PRO A 746 38.39 16.73 -15.50
CA PRO A 746 37.29 16.20 -14.71
C PRO A 746 36.04 17.10 -14.74
N PHE A 747 36.23 18.43 -14.82
CA PHE A 747 35.11 19.37 -14.98
C PHE A 747 34.43 19.21 -16.34
N ARG A 748 35.19 19.09 -17.43
CA ARG A 748 34.66 18.82 -18.78
C ARG A 748 33.98 17.46 -18.89
N LYS A 749 34.53 16.43 -18.22
CA LYS A 749 33.91 15.10 -18.18
C LYS A 749 32.58 15.11 -17.42
N GLU A 750 32.52 15.79 -16.28
CA GLU A 750 31.27 15.96 -15.52
C GLU A 750 30.22 16.72 -16.33
N LEU A 751 30.59 17.85 -16.95
CA LEU A 751 29.68 18.64 -17.79
C LEU A 751 29.18 17.84 -19.01
N ARG A 752 30.04 17.03 -19.66
CA ARG A 752 29.64 16.14 -20.75
C ARG A 752 28.63 15.10 -20.27
N SER A 753 28.90 14.45 -19.12
CA SER A 753 28.00 13.47 -18.51
C SER A 753 26.63 14.05 -18.18
N VAL A 754 26.56 15.29 -17.68
CA VAL A 754 25.29 15.99 -17.39
C VAL A 754 24.47 16.20 -18.67
N VAL A 755 25.12 16.61 -19.76
CA VAL A 755 24.44 16.81 -21.06
C VAL A 755 24.00 15.48 -21.67
N GLU A 756 24.84 14.44 -21.60
CA GLU A 756 24.53 13.08 -22.08
C GLU A 756 23.38 12.43 -21.30
N SER A 757 23.38 12.53 -19.96
CA SER A 757 22.24 12.10 -19.12
C SER A 757 20.98 12.92 -19.41
N GLY A 758 21.11 14.24 -19.63
CA GLY A 758 20.01 15.12 -20.02
C GLY A 758 19.36 14.76 -21.37
N VAL A 759 20.15 14.27 -22.33
CA VAL A 759 19.66 13.70 -23.60
C VAL A 759 19.05 12.31 -23.38
N THR A 760 19.63 11.48 -22.51
CA THR A 760 19.19 10.10 -22.25
C THR A 760 17.79 10.01 -21.63
N ILE A 761 17.33 11.04 -20.92
CA ILE A 761 15.93 11.22 -20.49
C ILE A 761 14.95 11.05 -21.68
N GLY A 762 15.33 11.45 -22.89
CA GLY A 762 14.52 11.27 -24.10
C GLY A 762 14.39 9.81 -24.58
N VAL A 763 15.36 8.95 -24.27
CA VAL A 763 15.42 7.57 -24.77
C VAL A 763 14.72 6.59 -23.81
N VAL A 764 14.91 6.76 -22.50
CA VAL A 764 14.33 5.87 -21.47
C VAL A 764 12.79 5.94 -21.47
N ILE A 765 12.24 7.15 -21.57
CA ILE A 765 10.78 7.37 -21.59
C ILE A 765 10.12 6.71 -22.82
N CYS A 766 10.81 6.68 -23.98
CA CYS A 766 10.31 6.01 -25.18
C CYS A 766 10.16 4.48 -24.99
N LYS A 767 10.96 3.85 -24.12
CA LYS A 767 10.79 2.43 -23.74
C LYS A 767 9.72 2.24 -22.68
N ILE A 768 9.65 3.10 -21.67
CA ILE A 768 8.66 2.98 -20.58
C ILE A 768 7.22 3.19 -21.11
N ILE A 769 6.99 4.22 -21.94
CA ILE A 769 5.68 4.44 -22.57
C ILE A 769 5.41 3.40 -23.67
N GLY A 770 6.45 2.95 -24.39
CA GLY A 770 6.32 1.92 -25.44
C GLY A 770 5.95 0.52 -24.90
N ALA A 771 6.37 0.18 -23.68
CA ALA A 771 6.05 -1.10 -23.04
C ALA A 771 4.59 -1.18 -22.56
N ALA A 772 3.99 -0.04 -22.17
CA ALA A 772 2.63 0.03 -21.63
C ALA A 772 1.51 -0.21 -22.67
N TYR A 773 1.84 -0.46 -23.94
CA TYR A 773 0.88 -0.69 -25.03
C TYR A 773 1.14 -1.96 -25.86
N ARG A 774 1.99 -2.88 -25.38
CA ARG A 774 2.20 -4.21 -26.03
C ARG A 774 2.52 -5.34 -25.03
N LEU A 775 1.50 -5.75 -24.27
CA LEU A 775 1.04 -7.16 -24.16
C LEU A 775 -0.26 -7.23 -23.34
#